data_AF-A0A7C5W1X8-F1
#
_entry.id   AF-A0A7C5W1X8-F1
#
_cell.length_a   1.000
_cell.length_b   1.000
_cell.length_c   1.000
_cell.angle_alpha   90.00
_cell.angle_beta   90.00
_cell.angle_gamma   90.00
#
_symmetry.space_group_name_H-M   'P 1'
#
loop_
_entity.id
_entity.type
_entity.pdbx_description
1 polymer ?
#
loop_
_entity_poly.entity_id
_entity_poly.type
_entity_poly.pdbx_seq_one_letter_code
_entity_poly.pdbx_strand_id
1 'polypeptide(L)'
;MNRSRVIYYILVALLFSAFFIKGCSSSSSCSCMAPIPGGQPPDMGFKAEKKVPNSVQARLSQNAISFLTTRIADILKMFLANQTGGQGLTFPIPYSESEDSHGCKTKICTNGNCSATLTINSVNLALAAPDTINATINANLSTTKIGIKASTYSLFFCTPSVSCDISADIKNKDIKAQVKLFDDPFTNFMTFDLPADKLDVSISGDDINIDGGILCDIADWGFIKNIIIKQLDIKKQLSEQIPPMIAEQTCEACGGQNDPPCPTGSTCNDYNGGKYCVAASTNRCVAKALGAIGRLDLSDALKSFAPGLKASIDLYAVAGDYPPYPAKIRDNGIDIQVIGGTDAERNQCVPETEPPKLDGGSIPLLQLSNSADICQRCDPKSPICPADAVCSEKFAICMKDEANGVCPNIPFMAGIGINEYFLRKFFWDAFNSGLLCLNIDSSTVPQLTSGVLSMLLPSLKELTNGKNTSVIISLRPTKAPEVKIGKGILKLNGENREIFRPLIILTIPQLSIDFYAVVFDRFTRIFTLTADLEVPVALDIVESQVPDPNDPNKMITKVELVPVLGDLTNAIKNITISNSELLAEKPEDIAKQLSSLIGTLVGPLLGGAGLSGFEIPDLQGFLLKIRNISGEVPYDTINDPNCNDYNESAPACYYKFMNIYADLDLAQGSPAPHYTPSIEIKRVERGKIIFANSDEGYEYSFRINRGLWSFFRSGREIVIDTPETNFEAKYSIDIRYRKKGSDVYRSIDRSIVAIADFTPPVVKIHRDGDNIRIDADDNVSLRDKILVEYSFDGKNFTKADRDSISLINGADRIYIRAIDEAGNADIQKITVNEIPSKQVVSTTNIKDNRIENYTSCSCSLIE
;
A
#
# COMPACT_ATOMS: atom_id res chain seq x y z
N MET A 1 3.63 -13.65 10.13
CA MET A 1 3.96 -12.37 9.47
C MET A 1 2.68 -11.75 8.94
N ASN A 2 1.86 -11.13 9.80
CA ASN A 2 0.77 -10.25 9.35
C ASN A 2 1.26 -8.83 9.58
N ARG A 3 1.74 -8.17 8.51
CA ARG A 3 2.13 -6.76 8.54
C ARG A 3 0.96 -5.96 7.97
N SER A 4 0.23 -5.29 8.87
CA SER A 4 -0.91 -4.43 8.59
C SER A 4 -0.52 -3.28 7.66
N ARG A 5 -1.25 -3.10 6.55
CA ARG A 5 -1.03 -2.03 5.58
C ARG A 5 -2.36 -1.36 5.24
N VAL A 6 -2.76 -0.32 5.97
CA VAL A 6 -4.03 0.39 5.72
C VAL A 6 -4.07 1.03 4.34
N ILE A 7 -3.03 1.77 3.98
CA ILE A 7 -3.01 2.53 2.71
C ILE A 7 -2.84 1.59 1.52
N TYR A 8 -2.21 0.43 1.73
CA TYR A 8 -2.32 -0.70 0.80
C TYR A 8 -3.78 -1.03 0.54
N TYR A 9 -4.62 -1.21 1.56
CA TYR A 9 -6.04 -1.55 1.36
C TYR A 9 -6.85 -0.45 0.67
N ILE A 10 -6.49 0.83 0.86
CA ILE A 10 -7.12 1.95 0.14
C ILE A 10 -6.69 1.95 -1.32
N LEU A 11 -5.40 1.82 -1.61
CA LEU A 11 -4.92 1.74 -2.99
C LEU A 11 -5.45 0.48 -3.67
N VAL A 12 -5.44 -0.68 -3.00
CA VAL A 12 -6.12 -1.91 -3.43
C VAL A 12 -7.56 -1.59 -3.78
N ALA A 13 -8.35 -0.99 -2.88
CA ALA A 13 -9.75 -0.65 -3.14
C ALA A 13 -9.92 0.26 -4.38
N LEU A 14 -9.07 1.28 -4.52
CA LEU A 14 -9.11 2.20 -5.66
C LEU A 14 -8.69 1.51 -6.96
N LEU A 15 -7.65 0.67 -6.93
CA LEU A 15 -7.16 -0.14 -8.05
C LEU A 15 -8.16 -1.21 -8.48
N PHE A 16 -8.80 -1.88 -7.51
CA PHE A 16 -9.86 -2.86 -7.74
C PHE A 16 -11.10 -2.18 -8.34
N SER A 17 -11.50 -1.02 -7.82
CA SER A 17 -12.59 -0.23 -8.40
C SER A 17 -12.27 0.30 -9.80
N ALA A 18 -10.99 0.55 -10.08
CA ALA A 18 -10.54 1.07 -11.37
C ALA A 18 -10.46 0.01 -12.48
N PHE A 19 -10.32 -1.28 -12.17
CA PHE A 19 -10.02 -2.30 -13.19
C PHE A 19 -10.75 -3.65 -13.05
N PHE A 20 -11.60 -3.87 -12.03
CA PHE A 20 -12.13 -5.22 -11.73
C PHE A 20 -13.63 -5.36 -11.54
N ILE A 21 -14.07 -6.60 -11.81
CA ILE A 21 -15.46 -7.05 -11.81
C ILE A 21 -15.88 -7.65 -10.43
N LYS A 22 -14.92 -8.04 -9.57
CA LYS A 22 -15.23 -8.58 -8.23
C LYS A 22 -15.01 -7.51 -7.16
N GLY A 23 -16.06 -6.77 -6.81
CA GLY A 23 -16.02 -5.86 -5.69
C GLY A 23 -16.17 -6.56 -4.33
N CYS A 24 -15.58 -5.96 -3.30
CA CYS A 24 -15.84 -6.29 -1.92
C CYS A 24 -17.15 -5.61 -1.48
N SER A 25 -18.26 -6.32 -1.68
CA SER A 25 -19.60 -6.00 -1.17
C SER A 25 -20.15 -7.16 -0.32
N SER A 26 -21.39 -7.04 0.15
CA SER A 26 -22.15 -7.90 1.07
C SER A 26 -21.82 -9.40 1.10
N SER A 27 -21.50 -10.00 -0.05
CA SER A 27 -21.28 -11.44 -0.20
C SER A 27 -19.80 -11.87 -0.28
N SER A 28 -18.85 -10.95 -0.27
CA SER A 28 -17.41 -11.26 -0.32
C SER A 28 -16.61 -10.32 0.55
N SER A 29 -16.29 -10.76 1.77
CA SER A 29 -15.42 -10.04 2.68
C SER A 29 -14.02 -9.89 2.09
N CYS A 30 -13.58 -8.65 1.87
CA CYS A 30 -12.15 -8.33 1.82
C CYS A 30 -11.55 -8.68 3.19
N SER A 31 -10.44 -9.42 3.25
CA SER A 31 -9.80 -9.83 4.52
C SER A 31 -9.33 -8.68 5.41
N CYS A 32 -9.40 -7.44 4.91
CA CYS A 32 -8.87 -6.23 5.51
C CYS A 32 -9.91 -5.15 5.85
N MET A 33 -11.17 -5.34 5.49
CA MET A 33 -12.23 -4.39 5.77
C MET A 33 -13.37 -5.07 6.51
N ALA A 34 -13.80 -4.47 7.60
CA ALA A 34 -15.03 -4.87 8.26
C ALA A 34 -16.23 -4.25 7.53
N PRO A 35 -17.42 -4.87 7.57
CA PRO A 35 -18.63 -4.19 7.17
C PRO A 35 -18.84 -2.91 7.98
N ILE A 36 -19.35 -1.86 7.35
CA ILE A 36 -19.75 -0.64 8.06
C ILE A 36 -20.95 -0.98 8.96
N PRO A 37 -20.91 -0.68 10.27
CA PRO A 37 -21.97 -1.06 11.20
C PRO A 37 -23.36 -0.55 10.79
N GLY A 38 -24.36 -1.44 10.80
CA GLY A 38 -25.75 -1.11 10.44
C GLY A 38 -25.98 -0.91 8.94
N GLY A 39 -24.97 -1.17 8.11
CA GLY A 39 -25.03 -0.99 6.67
C GLY A 39 -25.95 -1.96 5.94
N GLN A 40 -26.68 -1.45 4.95
CA GLN A 40 -27.44 -2.25 3.97
C GLN A 40 -26.98 -1.94 2.54
N PRO A 41 -27.06 -2.89 1.60
CA PRO A 41 -26.75 -2.68 0.19
C PRO A 41 -27.59 -1.55 -0.43
N PRO A 42 -27.10 -0.91 -1.50
CA PRO A 42 -25.83 -1.20 -2.18
C PRO A 42 -24.64 -0.48 -1.52
N ASP A 43 -24.90 0.53 -0.69
CA ASP A 43 -23.87 1.42 -0.13
C ASP A 43 -23.31 0.97 1.22
N MET A 44 -23.82 -0.13 1.76
CA MET A 44 -23.44 -0.69 3.06
C MET A 44 -23.50 0.36 4.17
N GLY A 45 -24.48 1.27 4.15
CA GLY A 45 -24.62 2.33 5.16
C GLY A 45 -23.65 3.52 5.02
N PHE A 46 -22.84 3.55 3.96
CA PHE A 46 -22.03 4.73 3.67
C PHE A 46 -22.91 5.94 3.32
N LYS A 47 -22.61 7.09 3.93
CA LYS A 47 -23.44 8.31 3.83
C LYS A 47 -23.34 8.94 2.44
N ALA A 48 -24.49 9.22 1.82
CA ALA A 48 -24.55 9.75 0.45
C ALA A 48 -23.82 11.09 0.30
N GLU A 49 -23.93 11.99 1.29
CA GLU A 49 -23.27 13.30 1.33
C GLU A 49 -21.75 13.23 1.48
N LYS A 50 -21.20 12.04 1.78
CA LYS A 50 -19.75 11.81 1.88
C LYS A 50 -19.15 11.27 0.58
N LYS A 51 -19.98 10.92 -0.40
CA LYS A 51 -19.55 10.43 -1.72
C LYS A 51 -19.01 11.58 -2.57
N VAL A 52 -17.98 11.27 -3.35
CA VAL A 52 -17.19 12.19 -4.17
C VAL A 52 -17.12 11.60 -5.58
N PRO A 53 -17.90 12.13 -6.54
CA PRO A 53 -17.82 11.72 -7.94
C PRO A 53 -16.42 11.99 -8.51
N ASN A 54 -15.96 11.18 -9.48
CA ASN A 54 -14.69 11.39 -10.18
C ASN A 54 -13.46 11.49 -9.24
N SER A 55 -13.54 10.93 -8.04
CA SER A 55 -12.45 10.93 -7.06
C SER A 55 -11.22 10.18 -7.56
N VAL A 56 -11.46 9.11 -8.33
CA VAL A 56 -10.46 8.38 -9.10
C VAL A 56 -10.98 8.21 -10.51
N GLN A 57 -10.10 8.34 -11.48
CA GLN A 57 -10.40 8.15 -12.89
C GLN A 57 -9.33 7.23 -13.46
N ALA A 58 -9.75 6.14 -14.10
CA ALA A 58 -8.86 5.14 -14.64
C ALA A 58 -9.10 4.94 -16.13
N ARG A 59 -8.07 4.45 -16.82
CA ARG A 59 -8.11 4.16 -18.25
C ARG A 59 -7.37 2.87 -18.56
N LEU A 60 -8.03 2.00 -19.32
CA LEU A 60 -7.37 0.94 -20.08
C LEU A 60 -7.14 1.45 -21.50
N SER A 61 -5.88 1.62 -21.90
CA SER A 61 -5.53 2.15 -23.21
C SER A 61 -5.74 1.11 -24.31
N GLN A 62 -5.59 1.52 -25.57
CA GLN A 62 -5.55 0.60 -26.71
C GLN A 62 -4.47 -0.48 -26.57
N ASN A 63 -3.37 -0.19 -25.88
CA ASN A 63 -2.30 -1.17 -25.64
C ASN A 63 -2.73 -2.24 -24.63
N ALA A 64 -3.53 -1.87 -23.62
CA ALA A 64 -4.16 -2.87 -22.74
C ALA A 64 -5.08 -3.79 -23.52
N ILE A 65 -5.94 -3.25 -24.39
CA ILE A 65 -6.85 -4.06 -25.21
C ILE A 65 -6.05 -5.02 -26.10
N SER A 66 -4.99 -4.53 -26.74
CA SER A 66 -4.10 -5.35 -27.58
C SER A 66 -3.42 -6.46 -26.76
N PHE A 67 -2.95 -6.16 -25.55
CA PHE A 67 -2.39 -7.15 -24.63
C PHE A 67 -3.42 -8.23 -24.26
N LEU A 68 -4.63 -7.84 -23.86
CA LEU A 68 -5.72 -8.75 -23.49
C LEU A 68 -6.08 -9.68 -24.66
N THR A 69 -6.19 -9.17 -25.89
CA THR A 69 -6.46 -9.99 -27.09
C THR A 69 -5.33 -10.98 -27.38
N THR A 70 -4.07 -10.59 -27.17
CA THR A 70 -2.89 -11.44 -27.43
C THR A 70 -2.74 -12.53 -26.37
N ARG A 71 -3.12 -12.26 -25.12
CA ARG A 71 -2.96 -13.17 -23.98
C ARG A 71 -4.24 -13.91 -23.60
N ILE A 72 -5.29 -13.80 -24.42
CA ILE A 72 -6.63 -14.29 -24.04
C ILE A 72 -6.67 -15.78 -23.71
N ALA A 73 -5.86 -16.62 -24.37
CA ALA A 73 -5.80 -18.05 -24.07
C ALA A 73 -5.25 -18.35 -22.66
N ASP A 74 -4.25 -17.58 -22.20
CA ASP A 74 -3.70 -17.70 -20.84
C ASP A 74 -4.70 -17.17 -19.81
N ILE A 75 -5.32 -16.03 -20.12
CA ILE A 75 -6.35 -15.37 -19.29
C ILE A 75 -7.54 -16.32 -19.10
N LEU A 76 -8.07 -16.90 -20.17
CA LEU A 76 -9.20 -17.83 -20.11
C LEU A 76 -8.87 -19.07 -19.31
N LYS A 77 -7.65 -19.62 -19.40
CA LYS A 77 -7.22 -20.72 -18.52
C LYS A 77 -7.28 -20.30 -17.05
N MET A 78 -6.82 -19.11 -16.71
CA MET A 78 -6.86 -18.61 -15.33
C MET A 78 -8.30 -18.46 -14.81
N PHE A 79 -9.22 -17.96 -15.61
CA PHE A 79 -10.62 -17.74 -15.21
C PHE A 79 -11.49 -19.00 -15.27
N LEU A 80 -11.27 -19.89 -16.25
CA LEU A 80 -12.09 -21.11 -16.45
C LEU A 80 -11.57 -22.32 -15.68
N ALA A 81 -10.28 -22.37 -15.30
CA ALA A 81 -9.74 -23.50 -14.53
C ALA A 81 -10.47 -23.73 -13.19
N ASN A 82 -10.93 -22.66 -12.54
CA ASN A 82 -11.64 -22.73 -11.26
C ASN A 82 -13.10 -23.19 -11.38
N GLN A 83 -13.70 -23.12 -12.57
CA GLN A 83 -15.12 -23.44 -12.81
C GLN A 83 -15.30 -24.80 -13.50
N THR A 84 -14.35 -25.22 -14.36
CA THR A 84 -14.47 -26.46 -15.16
C THR A 84 -13.31 -27.44 -15.03
N GLY A 85 -12.43 -27.29 -14.01
CA GLY A 85 -11.28 -28.18 -13.82
C GLY A 85 -10.26 -28.11 -14.97
N GLY A 86 -10.20 -26.98 -15.67
CA GLY A 86 -9.26 -26.74 -16.78
C GLY A 86 -9.67 -27.36 -18.12
N GLN A 87 -10.88 -27.91 -18.25
CA GLN A 87 -11.33 -28.59 -19.48
C GLN A 87 -11.93 -27.67 -20.56
N GLY A 88 -11.86 -26.35 -20.39
CA GLY A 88 -12.46 -25.39 -21.32
C GLY A 88 -13.96 -25.18 -21.08
N LEU A 89 -14.65 -24.55 -22.04
CA LEU A 89 -16.10 -24.36 -22.01
C LEU A 89 -16.79 -25.64 -22.52
N THR A 90 -16.90 -26.64 -21.64
CA THR A 90 -17.62 -27.89 -21.92
C THR A 90 -19.03 -27.83 -21.35
N PHE A 91 -20.04 -28.01 -22.19
CA PHE A 91 -21.44 -28.05 -21.79
C PHE A 91 -22.08 -29.41 -22.12
N PRO A 92 -23.00 -29.91 -21.26
CA PRO A 92 -23.70 -31.15 -21.51
C PRO A 92 -24.75 -30.99 -22.61
N ILE A 93 -24.89 -32.00 -23.45
CA ILE A 93 -25.97 -32.10 -24.44
C ILE A 93 -27.06 -33.00 -23.82
N PRO A 94 -28.24 -32.45 -23.47
CA PRO A 94 -29.27 -33.21 -22.78
C PRO A 94 -29.90 -34.27 -23.70
N TYR A 95 -30.46 -35.33 -23.10
CA TYR A 95 -31.34 -36.26 -23.82
C TYR A 95 -32.59 -35.52 -24.29
N SER A 96 -32.93 -35.65 -25.57
CA SER A 96 -34.15 -35.11 -26.15
C SER A 96 -34.89 -36.20 -26.93
N GLU A 97 -36.23 -36.08 -26.97
CA GLU A 97 -37.10 -36.91 -27.80
C GLU A 97 -38.04 -35.99 -28.57
N SER A 98 -38.12 -36.18 -29.88
CA SER A 98 -38.97 -35.42 -30.79
C SER A 98 -39.78 -36.37 -31.67
N GLU A 99 -40.98 -35.96 -32.02
CA GLU A 99 -41.91 -36.73 -32.85
C GLU A 99 -42.33 -35.89 -34.05
N ASP A 100 -42.27 -36.46 -35.26
CA ASP A 100 -42.68 -35.77 -36.47
C ASP A 100 -44.22 -35.80 -36.66
N SER A 101 -44.72 -35.14 -37.71
CA SER A 101 -46.15 -35.07 -38.02
C SER A 101 -46.80 -36.42 -38.36
N HIS A 102 -46.00 -37.49 -38.51
CA HIS A 102 -46.44 -38.85 -38.82
C HIS A 102 -46.25 -39.82 -37.64
N GLY A 103 -45.86 -39.33 -36.46
CA GLY A 103 -45.68 -40.13 -35.25
C GLY A 103 -44.31 -40.82 -35.14
N CYS A 104 -43.36 -40.50 -36.01
CA CYS A 104 -42.03 -41.11 -36.00
C CYS A 104 -41.09 -40.37 -35.03
N LYS A 105 -40.38 -41.14 -34.21
CA LYS A 105 -39.59 -40.64 -33.09
C LYS A 105 -38.12 -40.50 -33.42
N THR A 106 -37.53 -39.41 -32.94
CA THR A 106 -36.09 -39.17 -32.95
C THR A 106 -35.63 -38.87 -31.53
N LYS A 107 -34.65 -39.64 -31.04
CA LYS A 107 -34.02 -39.52 -29.72
C LYS A 107 -32.57 -39.09 -29.89
N ILE A 108 -32.12 -38.12 -29.09
CA ILE A 108 -30.73 -37.63 -29.09
C ILE A 108 -30.10 -37.88 -27.71
N CYS A 109 -28.79 -38.05 -27.70
CA CYS A 109 -27.99 -38.43 -26.55
C CYS A 109 -28.46 -39.70 -25.84
N THR A 110 -28.71 -40.77 -26.60
CA THR A 110 -29.10 -42.07 -26.03
C THR A 110 -28.00 -42.73 -25.19
N ASN A 111 -26.78 -42.21 -25.27
CA ASN A 111 -25.59 -42.74 -24.59
C ASN A 111 -25.40 -42.14 -23.18
N GLY A 112 -26.19 -41.12 -22.81
CA GLY A 112 -26.19 -40.49 -21.48
C GLY A 112 -25.03 -39.53 -21.17
N ASN A 113 -23.90 -39.63 -21.87
CA ASN A 113 -22.68 -38.83 -21.61
C ASN A 113 -22.29 -37.94 -22.81
N CYS A 114 -23.23 -37.17 -23.34
CA CYS A 114 -22.96 -36.29 -24.48
C CYS A 114 -22.55 -34.90 -24.00
N SER A 115 -21.45 -34.36 -24.53
CA SER A 115 -21.01 -33.01 -24.24
C SER A 115 -20.44 -32.35 -25.49
N ALA A 116 -20.50 -31.02 -25.53
CA ALA A 116 -19.79 -30.22 -26.50
C ALA A 116 -18.74 -29.38 -25.78
N THR A 117 -17.58 -29.23 -26.39
CA THR A 117 -16.44 -28.46 -25.88
C THR A 117 -16.10 -27.37 -26.88
N LEU A 118 -16.23 -26.12 -26.44
CA LEU A 118 -15.82 -24.94 -27.18
C LEU A 118 -14.36 -24.60 -26.83
N THR A 119 -13.49 -24.62 -27.84
CA THR A 119 -12.07 -24.24 -27.73
C THR A 119 -11.86 -22.90 -28.43
N ILE A 120 -11.43 -21.88 -27.69
CA ILE A 120 -11.21 -20.54 -28.23
C ILE A 120 -9.81 -20.47 -28.86
N ASN A 121 -9.75 -20.13 -30.16
CA ASN A 121 -8.51 -19.96 -30.91
C ASN A 121 -7.95 -18.55 -30.73
N SER A 122 -8.81 -17.54 -30.87
CA SER A 122 -8.44 -16.12 -30.72
C SER A 122 -9.66 -15.28 -30.35
N VAL A 123 -9.40 -14.11 -29.76
CA VAL A 123 -10.44 -13.11 -29.48
C VAL A 123 -9.95 -11.77 -29.97
N ASN A 124 -10.76 -11.10 -30.79
CA ASN A 124 -10.54 -9.72 -31.19
C ASN A 124 -11.56 -8.83 -30.46
N LEU A 125 -11.08 -7.75 -29.85
CA LEU A 125 -11.91 -6.75 -29.18
C LEU A 125 -11.78 -5.44 -29.94
N ALA A 126 -12.90 -4.93 -30.46
CA ALA A 126 -12.99 -3.63 -31.10
C ALA A 126 -13.88 -2.70 -30.26
N LEU A 127 -13.29 -1.62 -29.75
CA LEU A 127 -13.99 -0.63 -28.95
C LEU A 127 -14.77 0.35 -29.85
N ALA A 128 -16.05 0.54 -29.57
CA ALA A 128 -16.94 1.45 -30.27
C ALA A 128 -17.53 2.48 -29.30
N ALA A 129 -17.15 3.75 -29.50
CA ALA A 129 -17.66 4.85 -28.70
C ALA A 129 -19.19 4.99 -28.84
N PRO A 130 -19.89 5.42 -27.77
CA PRO A 130 -19.35 5.86 -26.49
C PRO A 130 -19.18 4.73 -25.45
N ASP A 131 -19.66 3.51 -25.70
CA ASP A 131 -19.94 2.55 -24.61
C ASP A 131 -19.97 1.06 -25.00
N THR A 132 -19.61 0.69 -26.23
CA THR A 132 -19.78 -0.67 -26.76
C THR A 132 -18.45 -1.37 -27.05
N ILE A 133 -18.29 -2.61 -26.59
CA ILE A 133 -17.17 -3.50 -26.93
C ILE A 133 -17.68 -4.58 -27.89
N ASN A 134 -17.20 -4.56 -29.13
CA ASN A 134 -17.46 -5.62 -30.10
C ASN A 134 -16.41 -6.71 -29.95
N ALA A 135 -16.81 -7.87 -29.43
CA ALA A 135 -15.95 -9.05 -29.34
C ALA A 135 -16.23 -9.97 -30.53
N THR A 136 -15.15 -10.38 -31.22
CA THR A 136 -15.19 -11.46 -32.22
C THR A 136 -14.32 -12.59 -31.70
N ILE A 137 -14.96 -13.69 -31.32
CA ILE A 137 -14.33 -14.87 -30.73
C ILE A 137 -14.22 -15.92 -31.83
N ASN A 138 -13.01 -16.25 -32.27
CA ASN A 138 -12.79 -17.38 -33.15
C ASN A 138 -12.64 -18.65 -32.31
N ALA A 139 -13.47 -19.64 -32.54
CA ALA A 139 -13.50 -20.87 -31.76
C ALA A 139 -13.73 -22.12 -32.63
N ASN A 140 -13.28 -23.25 -32.10
CA ASN A 140 -13.62 -24.59 -32.56
C ASN A 140 -14.64 -25.20 -31.60
N LEU A 141 -15.58 -25.98 -32.12
CA LEU A 141 -16.50 -26.76 -31.32
C LEU A 141 -16.30 -28.24 -31.64
N SER A 142 -16.10 -29.05 -30.61
CA SER A 142 -16.05 -30.50 -30.73
C SER A 142 -17.10 -31.14 -29.82
N THR A 143 -17.69 -32.26 -30.21
CA THR A 143 -18.59 -33.02 -29.34
C THR A 143 -18.01 -34.38 -28.99
N THR A 144 -18.46 -34.96 -27.87
CA THR A 144 -18.33 -36.41 -27.67
C THR A 144 -19.22 -37.14 -28.69
N LYS A 145 -19.16 -38.48 -28.70
CA LYS A 145 -20.07 -39.29 -29.52
C LYS A 145 -21.51 -39.14 -29.00
N ILE A 146 -22.36 -38.51 -29.79
CA ILE A 146 -23.78 -38.31 -29.53
C ILE A 146 -24.54 -39.49 -30.15
N GLY A 147 -25.14 -40.32 -29.30
CA GLY A 147 -26.01 -41.40 -29.75
C GLY A 147 -27.37 -40.87 -30.21
N ILE A 148 -27.77 -41.17 -31.43
CA ILE A 148 -29.07 -40.84 -32.03
C ILE A 148 -29.82 -42.12 -32.33
N LYS A 149 -31.11 -42.15 -32.01
CA LYS A 149 -32.05 -43.18 -32.49
C LYS A 149 -33.19 -42.52 -33.24
N ALA A 150 -33.29 -42.75 -34.53
CA ALA A 150 -34.30 -42.12 -35.38
C ALA A 150 -35.09 -43.17 -36.19
N SER A 151 -36.40 -43.00 -36.27
CA SER A 151 -37.29 -43.67 -37.23
C SER A 151 -37.74 -42.68 -38.29
N THR A 152 -37.79 -43.08 -39.54
CA THR A 152 -38.27 -42.25 -40.67
C THR A 152 -39.62 -42.75 -41.17
N TYR A 153 -40.47 -41.83 -41.61
CA TYR A 153 -41.73 -42.19 -42.23
C TYR A 153 -41.51 -42.63 -43.68
N SER A 154 -41.84 -43.88 -44.00
CA SER A 154 -41.74 -44.41 -45.36
C SER A 154 -42.86 -45.44 -45.59
N LEU A 155 -43.43 -45.47 -46.79
CA LEU A 155 -44.49 -46.42 -47.17
C LEU A 155 -45.67 -46.50 -46.18
N PHE A 156 -46.11 -45.36 -45.61
CA PHE A 156 -47.21 -45.23 -44.66
C PHE A 156 -46.97 -45.77 -43.23
N PHE A 157 -45.73 -46.07 -42.86
CA PHE A 157 -45.36 -46.47 -41.49
C PHE A 157 -43.99 -45.89 -41.08
N CYS A 158 -43.70 -45.89 -39.77
CA CYS A 158 -42.36 -45.56 -39.28
C CYS A 158 -41.42 -46.75 -39.46
N THR A 159 -40.25 -46.51 -40.05
CA THR A 159 -39.19 -47.51 -40.18
C THR A 159 -38.64 -47.94 -38.80
N PRO A 160 -38.02 -49.12 -38.69
CA PRO A 160 -37.30 -49.51 -37.48
C PRO A 160 -36.26 -48.44 -37.10
N SER A 161 -36.18 -48.10 -35.82
CA SER A 161 -35.27 -47.06 -35.34
C SER A 161 -33.82 -47.42 -35.67
N VAL A 162 -33.16 -46.59 -36.48
CA VAL A 162 -31.73 -46.68 -36.75
C VAL A 162 -30.98 -46.02 -35.61
N SER A 163 -29.97 -46.71 -35.06
CA SER A 163 -29.10 -46.17 -34.02
C SER A 163 -27.76 -45.79 -34.64
N CYS A 164 -27.32 -44.55 -34.41
CA CYS A 164 -26.04 -44.04 -34.88
C CYS A 164 -25.32 -43.26 -33.79
N ASP A 165 -24.00 -43.34 -33.77
CA ASP A 165 -23.16 -42.41 -33.02
C ASP A 165 -22.63 -41.37 -34.00
N ILE A 166 -22.86 -40.10 -33.68
CA ILE A 166 -22.31 -38.99 -34.45
C ILE A 166 -21.33 -38.20 -33.59
N SER A 167 -20.37 -37.54 -34.21
CA SER A 167 -19.59 -36.49 -33.56
C SER A 167 -19.56 -35.28 -34.47
N ALA A 168 -19.61 -34.07 -33.90
CA ALA A 168 -19.47 -32.83 -34.64
C ALA A 168 -18.11 -32.21 -34.34
N ASP A 169 -17.36 -31.88 -35.39
CA ASP A 169 -16.12 -31.11 -35.32
C ASP A 169 -16.28 -29.87 -36.23
N ILE A 170 -16.43 -28.71 -35.60
CA ILE A 170 -16.59 -27.41 -36.25
C ILE A 170 -15.32 -26.61 -35.98
N LYS A 171 -14.69 -26.08 -37.03
CA LYS A 171 -13.43 -25.34 -36.93
C LYS A 171 -13.56 -23.89 -37.37
N ASN A 172 -12.82 -23.03 -36.68
CA ASN A 172 -12.57 -21.62 -37.02
C ASN A 172 -13.86 -20.81 -37.24
N LYS A 173 -14.80 -20.89 -36.31
CA LYS A 173 -16.04 -20.10 -36.37
C LYS A 173 -15.96 -18.85 -35.51
N ASP A 174 -16.47 -17.76 -36.09
CA ASP A 174 -16.56 -16.48 -35.41
C ASP A 174 -17.90 -16.38 -34.67
N ILE A 175 -17.81 -16.15 -33.36
CA ILE A 175 -18.92 -15.76 -32.50
C ILE A 175 -18.77 -14.26 -32.24
N LYS A 176 -19.80 -13.48 -32.60
CA LYS A 176 -19.79 -12.03 -32.42
C LYS A 176 -20.67 -11.66 -31.23
N ALA A 177 -20.14 -10.85 -30.32
CA ALA A 177 -20.85 -10.36 -29.15
C ALA A 177 -20.66 -8.85 -29.03
N GLN A 178 -21.72 -8.11 -28.67
CA GLN A 178 -21.62 -6.68 -28.34
C GLN A 178 -21.90 -6.48 -26.86
N VAL A 179 -20.84 -6.24 -26.09
CA VAL A 179 -20.94 -5.94 -24.66
C VAL A 179 -21.16 -4.43 -24.51
N LYS A 180 -22.19 -4.05 -23.76
CA LYS A 180 -22.48 -2.64 -23.48
C LYS A 180 -22.02 -2.30 -22.07
N LEU A 181 -21.23 -1.23 -21.93
CA LEU A 181 -20.84 -0.63 -20.65
C LEU A 181 -21.82 0.50 -20.31
N PHE A 182 -22.24 0.63 -19.06
CA PHE A 182 -23.10 1.75 -18.64
C PHE A 182 -23.09 1.90 -17.12
N ASP A 183 -23.51 3.06 -16.62
CA ASP A 183 -23.80 3.25 -15.20
C ASP A 183 -25.27 2.89 -14.93
N ASP A 184 -25.52 2.00 -13.98
CA ASP A 184 -26.86 1.58 -13.58
C ASP A 184 -27.62 2.78 -12.99
N PRO A 185 -28.76 3.20 -13.55
CA PRO A 185 -29.49 4.38 -13.06
C PRO A 185 -30.11 4.20 -11.66
N PHE A 186 -30.15 2.97 -11.12
CA PHE A 186 -30.60 2.74 -9.74
C PHE A 186 -29.48 2.98 -8.71
N THR A 187 -28.26 2.49 -8.97
CA THR A 187 -27.12 2.57 -8.04
C THR A 187 -26.08 3.63 -8.39
N ASN A 188 -26.05 4.07 -9.64
CA ASN A 188 -24.97 4.80 -10.30
C ASN A 188 -23.66 4.00 -10.46
N PHE A 189 -23.69 2.68 -10.31
CA PHE A 189 -22.49 1.85 -10.46
C PHE A 189 -22.25 1.50 -11.92
N MET A 190 -20.99 1.55 -12.34
CA MET A 190 -20.58 1.06 -13.63
C MET A 190 -20.80 -0.45 -13.68
N THR A 191 -21.45 -0.92 -14.73
CA THR A 191 -21.71 -2.32 -15.00
C THR A 191 -21.65 -2.59 -16.49
N PHE A 192 -21.80 -3.86 -16.87
CA PHE A 192 -21.86 -4.27 -18.26
C PHE A 192 -22.95 -5.31 -18.49
N ASP A 193 -23.42 -5.39 -19.72
CA ASP A 193 -24.43 -6.35 -20.13
C ASP A 193 -24.15 -6.86 -21.55
N LEU A 194 -24.61 -8.08 -21.83
CA LEU A 194 -24.61 -8.68 -23.16
C LEU A 194 -26.04 -9.07 -23.50
N PRO A 195 -26.80 -8.20 -24.17
CA PRO A 195 -28.15 -8.53 -24.60
C PRO A 195 -28.14 -9.75 -25.53
N ALA A 196 -29.09 -10.67 -25.36
CA ALA A 196 -29.12 -11.93 -26.12
C ALA A 196 -29.24 -11.71 -27.65
N ASP A 197 -29.89 -10.61 -28.08
CA ASP A 197 -30.00 -10.22 -29.49
C ASP A 197 -28.68 -9.68 -30.08
N LYS A 198 -27.70 -9.40 -29.22
CA LYS A 198 -26.35 -8.93 -29.57
C LYS A 198 -25.29 -10.03 -29.53
N LEU A 199 -25.72 -11.28 -29.37
CA LEU A 199 -24.91 -12.47 -29.56
C LEU A 199 -25.28 -13.12 -30.91
N ASP A 200 -24.35 -13.07 -31.85
CA ASP A 200 -24.47 -13.69 -33.17
C ASP A 200 -23.53 -14.90 -33.27
N VAL A 201 -24.14 -16.06 -33.45
CA VAL A 201 -23.49 -17.36 -33.62
C VAL A 201 -23.97 -17.90 -34.96
N SER A 202 -23.20 -17.63 -36.02
CA SER A 202 -23.53 -18.07 -37.37
C SER A 202 -22.86 -19.41 -37.68
N ILE A 203 -23.59 -20.51 -37.46
CA ILE A 203 -23.15 -21.88 -37.77
C ILE A 203 -24.07 -22.44 -38.85
N SER A 204 -23.51 -22.85 -39.98
CA SER A 204 -24.26 -23.43 -41.09
C SER A 204 -24.09 -24.95 -41.16
N GLY A 205 -25.01 -25.65 -41.83
CA GLY A 205 -24.98 -27.12 -41.93
C GLY A 205 -23.83 -27.70 -42.74
N ASP A 206 -23.16 -26.87 -43.52
CA ASP A 206 -21.97 -27.23 -44.28
C ASP A 206 -20.71 -27.23 -43.40
N ASP A 207 -20.80 -26.66 -42.20
CA ASP A 207 -19.68 -26.50 -41.26
C ASP A 207 -19.51 -27.67 -40.29
N ILE A 208 -20.43 -28.63 -40.33
CA ILE A 208 -20.50 -29.76 -39.41
C ILE A 208 -19.95 -30.99 -40.12
N ASN A 209 -18.75 -31.42 -39.73
CA ASN A 209 -18.25 -32.73 -40.12
C ASN A 209 -18.83 -33.78 -39.17
N ILE A 210 -19.58 -34.74 -39.72
CA ILE A 210 -20.24 -35.80 -38.98
C ILE A 210 -19.57 -37.13 -39.32
N ASP A 211 -18.93 -37.76 -38.35
CA ASP A 211 -18.42 -39.13 -38.47
C ASP A 211 -19.41 -40.10 -37.81
N GLY A 212 -20.02 -40.97 -38.63
CA GLY A 212 -20.93 -42.03 -38.20
C GLY A 212 -20.84 -43.19 -39.19
N GLY A 213 -20.61 -44.41 -38.71
CA GLY A 213 -20.29 -45.57 -39.58
C GLY A 213 -21.38 -45.92 -40.61
N ILE A 214 -21.08 -46.91 -41.48
CA ILE A 214 -21.83 -47.30 -42.71
C ILE A 214 -23.38 -47.31 -42.61
N LEU A 215 -23.98 -47.63 -41.46
CA LEU A 215 -25.44 -47.58 -41.27
C LEU A 215 -26.02 -46.15 -41.20
N CYS A 216 -25.18 -45.16 -40.91
CA CYS A 216 -25.50 -43.72 -40.88
C CYS A 216 -25.43 -43.09 -42.28
N ASP A 217 -24.68 -43.70 -43.21
CA ASP A 217 -24.45 -43.18 -44.56
C ASP A 217 -25.65 -43.35 -45.51
N ILE A 218 -26.59 -44.24 -45.16
CA ILE A 218 -27.73 -44.62 -46.01
C ILE A 218 -29.00 -43.82 -45.65
N ALA A 219 -28.99 -43.06 -44.54
CA ALA A 219 -30.09 -42.17 -44.15
C ALA A 219 -29.89 -40.77 -44.77
N ASP A 220 -30.93 -40.21 -45.37
CA ASP A 220 -30.92 -38.94 -46.13
C ASP A 220 -30.24 -37.79 -45.34
N TRP A 221 -28.99 -37.48 -45.71
CA TRP A 221 -28.02 -36.65 -44.96
C TRP A 221 -28.50 -35.21 -44.69
N GLY A 222 -29.47 -34.71 -45.47
CA GLY A 222 -30.05 -33.38 -45.28
C GLY A 222 -30.95 -33.28 -44.04
N PHE A 223 -31.66 -34.36 -43.68
CA PHE A 223 -32.59 -34.35 -42.54
C PHE A 223 -31.84 -34.41 -41.20
N ILE A 224 -30.83 -35.27 -41.08
CA ILE A 224 -30.05 -35.45 -39.85
C ILE A 224 -29.20 -34.20 -39.56
N LYS A 225 -28.53 -33.63 -40.57
CA LYS A 225 -27.82 -32.34 -40.41
C LYS A 225 -28.76 -31.25 -39.94
N ASN A 226 -29.95 -31.12 -40.54
CA ASN A 226 -30.93 -30.12 -40.11
C ASN A 226 -31.49 -30.36 -38.71
N ILE A 227 -31.64 -31.62 -38.27
CA ILE A 227 -32.04 -31.95 -36.88
C ILE A 227 -30.92 -31.59 -35.90
N ILE A 228 -29.68 -31.95 -36.21
CA ILE A 228 -28.53 -31.64 -35.36
C ILE A 228 -28.35 -30.12 -35.25
N ILE A 229 -28.45 -29.36 -36.34
CA ILE A 229 -28.38 -27.89 -36.32
C ILE A 229 -29.53 -27.29 -35.50
N LYS A 230 -30.76 -27.80 -35.66
CA LYS A 230 -31.94 -27.30 -34.94
C LYS A 230 -31.97 -27.70 -33.47
N GLN A 231 -31.41 -28.85 -33.09
CA GLN A 231 -31.44 -29.36 -31.71
C GLN A 231 -30.17 -29.03 -30.91
N LEU A 232 -29.00 -28.95 -31.55
CA LEU A 232 -27.78 -28.46 -30.91
C LEU A 232 -27.76 -26.95 -30.78
N ASP A 233 -28.68 -26.22 -31.46
CA ASP A 233 -28.83 -24.75 -31.52
C ASP A 233 -27.89 -24.04 -30.54
N ILE A 234 -26.63 -23.91 -30.98
CA ILE A 234 -25.53 -23.47 -30.13
C ILE A 234 -25.77 -22.02 -29.72
N LYS A 235 -26.49 -21.27 -30.57
CA LYS A 235 -26.99 -19.95 -30.23
C LYS A 235 -27.94 -20.02 -29.04
N LYS A 236 -28.91 -20.94 -29.03
CA LYS A 236 -29.79 -21.17 -27.88
C LYS A 236 -29.01 -21.57 -26.62
N GLN A 237 -28.11 -22.54 -26.70
CA GLN A 237 -27.34 -23.00 -25.53
C GLN A 237 -26.42 -21.91 -24.96
N LEU A 238 -25.71 -21.16 -25.82
CA LEU A 238 -24.90 -20.02 -25.39
C LEU A 238 -25.78 -18.88 -24.85
N SER A 239 -26.93 -18.62 -25.46
CA SER A 239 -27.88 -17.60 -24.97
C SER A 239 -28.55 -17.98 -23.65
N GLU A 240 -28.60 -19.26 -23.30
CA GLU A 240 -29.14 -19.73 -22.00
C GLU A 240 -28.05 -19.77 -20.92
N GLN A 241 -26.79 -20.02 -21.27
CA GLN A 241 -25.69 -20.16 -20.30
C GLN A 241 -24.93 -18.87 -20.00
N ILE A 242 -24.79 -17.97 -20.99
CA ILE A 242 -24.03 -16.73 -20.81
C ILE A 242 -24.73 -15.73 -19.88
N PRO A 243 -26.06 -15.48 -19.97
CA PRO A 243 -26.70 -14.51 -19.10
C PRO A 243 -26.61 -14.83 -17.59
N PRO A 244 -26.75 -16.10 -17.13
CA PRO A 244 -26.47 -16.47 -15.75
C PRO A 244 -25.04 -16.16 -15.32
N MET A 245 -24.04 -16.47 -16.16
CA MET A 245 -22.62 -16.18 -15.86
C MET A 245 -22.36 -14.68 -15.76
N ILE A 246 -22.96 -13.87 -16.63
CA ILE A 246 -22.84 -12.41 -16.58
C ILE A 246 -23.54 -11.88 -15.32
N ALA A 247 -24.76 -12.35 -15.04
CA ALA A 247 -25.52 -11.92 -13.86
C ALA A 247 -24.79 -12.26 -12.55
N GLU A 248 -24.10 -13.40 -12.47
CA GLU A 248 -23.26 -13.74 -11.30
C GLU A 248 -22.16 -12.69 -11.04
N GLN A 249 -21.63 -12.10 -12.12
CA GLN A 249 -20.57 -11.10 -12.03
C GLN A 249 -21.11 -9.68 -11.85
N THR A 250 -22.31 -9.36 -12.36
CA THR A 250 -22.80 -7.98 -12.45
C THR A 250 -24.00 -7.66 -11.57
N CYS A 251 -24.72 -8.66 -11.05
CA CYS A 251 -25.92 -8.47 -10.24
C CYS A 251 -25.64 -8.65 -8.74
N GLU A 252 -26.24 -7.79 -7.90
CA GLU A 252 -26.23 -7.96 -6.45
C GLU A 252 -27.13 -9.14 -6.06
N ALA A 253 -26.54 -10.14 -5.39
CA ALA A 253 -27.24 -11.32 -4.93
C ALA A 253 -28.25 -10.98 -3.83
N CYS A 254 -29.34 -11.75 -3.72
CA CYS A 254 -30.22 -11.62 -2.57
C CYS A 254 -29.49 -12.01 -1.28
N GLY A 255 -29.70 -11.28 -0.20
CA GLY A 255 -29.20 -11.68 1.11
C GLY A 255 -29.79 -13.01 1.60
N GLY A 256 -28.94 -13.88 2.18
CA GLY A 256 -29.37 -15.01 3.00
C GLY A 256 -29.88 -14.60 4.39
N GLN A 257 -30.10 -15.57 5.28
CA GLN A 257 -30.73 -15.35 6.60
C GLN A 257 -29.91 -14.47 7.57
N ASN A 258 -28.63 -14.23 7.25
CA ASN A 258 -27.70 -13.35 7.98
C ASN A 258 -27.14 -12.19 7.12
N ASP A 259 -27.56 -12.08 5.86
CA ASP A 259 -27.10 -11.02 4.96
C ASP A 259 -28.18 -9.91 4.89
N PRO A 260 -27.77 -8.66 4.63
CA PRO A 260 -28.72 -7.58 4.54
C PRO A 260 -29.70 -7.77 3.35
N PRO A 261 -30.98 -7.35 3.51
CA PRO A 261 -31.99 -7.48 2.47
C PRO A 261 -31.62 -6.64 1.24
N CYS A 262 -32.28 -6.95 0.12
CA CYS A 262 -32.16 -6.14 -1.09
C CYS A 262 -32.40 -4.64 -0.81
N PRO A 263 -31.69 -3.75 -1.52
CA PRO A 263 -31.85 -2.30 -1.35
C PRO A 263 -33.31 -1.84 -1.40
N THR A 264 -33.64 -0.79 -0.64
CA THR A 264 -34.96 -0.15 -0.72
C THR A 264 -35.28 0.24 -2.17
N GLY A 265 -36.45 -0.16 -2.68
CA GLY A 265 -36.82 0.04 -4.08
C GLY A 265 -36.47 -1.13 -5.02
N SER A 266 -35.89 -2.20 -4.47
CA SER A 266 -35.66 -3.47 -5.16
C SER A 266 -36.25 -4.65 -4.38
N THR A 267 -36.47 -5.78 -5.06
CA THR A 267 -37.02 -7.01 -4.47
C THR A 267 -36.22 -8.22 -4.93
N CYS A 268 -36.10 -9.24 -4.08
CA CYS A 268 -35.42 -10.48 -4.44
C CYS A 268 -36.28 -11.27 -5.42
N ASN A 269 -35.85 -11.34 -6.69
CA ASN A 269 -36.57 -12.03 -7.76
C ASN A 269 -35.64 -12.95 -8.55
N ASP A 270 -36.22 -13.87 -9.32
CA ASP A 270 -35.47 -14.62 -10.32
C ASP A 270 -35.07 -13.70 -11.46
N TYR A 271 -33.77 -13.66 -11.77
CA TYR A 271 -33.20 -12.89 -12.87
C TYR A 271 -32.06 -13.70 -13.50
N ASN A 272 -32.16 -13.97 -14.82
CA ASN A 272 -31.19 -14.78 -15.57
C ASN A 272 -30.75 -16.08 -14.86
N GLY A 273 -31.71 -16.83 -14.30
CA GLY A 273 -31.45 -18.14 -13.70
C GLY A 273 -30.91 -18.12 -12.26
N GLY A 274 -30.80 -16.96 -11.61
CA GLY A 274 -30.43 -16.84 -10.19
C GLY A 274 -31.34 -15.89 -9.40
N LYS A 275 -31.18 -15.89 -8.06
CA LYS A 275 -31.90 -14.99 -7.14
C LYS A 275 -31.09 -13.72 -6.91
N TYR A 276 -31.55 -12.61 -7.50
CA TYR A 276 -30.89 -11.32 -7.41
C TYR A 276 -31.85 -10.22 -6.97
N CYS A 277 -31.30 -9.12 -6.45
CA CYS A 277 -32.07 -7.93 -6.18
C CYS A 277 -32.46 -7.27 -7.50
N VAL A 278 -33.76 -7.11 -7.76
CA VAL A 278 -34.30 -6.50 -8.99
C VAL A 278 -34.97 -5.18 -8.65
N ALA A 279 -34.48 -4.09 -9.24
CA ALA A 279 -35.00 -2.74 -9.03
C ALA A 279 -36.37 -2.58 -9.68
N ALA A 280 -37.34 -2.08 -8.92
CA ALA A 280 -38.72 -1.91 -9.41
C ALA A 280 -38.82 -0.83 -10.50
N SER A 281 -37.90 0.15 -10.51
CA SER A 281 -37.90 1.27 -11.47
C SER A 281 -37.40 0.89 -12.86
N THR A 282 -36.44 -0.04 -12.95
CA THR A 282 -35.79 -0.43 -14.21
C THR A 282 -36.16 -1.84 -14.67
N ASN A 283 -36.72 -2.66 -13.78
CA ASN A 283 -36.91 -4.11 -13.97
C ASN A 283 -35.62 -4.84 -14.36
N ARG A 284 -34.47 -4.30 -13.94
CA ARG A 284 -33.14 -4.91 -14.08
C ARG A 284 -32.63 -5.32 -12.71
N CYS A 285 -31.70 -6.29 -12.67
CA CYS A 285 -30.98 -6.54 -11.43
C CYS A 285 -30.21 -5.27 -11.01
N VAL A 286 -30.16 -5.05 -9.70
CA VAL A 286 -29.33 -4.02 -9.07
C VAL A 286 -27.88 -4.33 -9.38
N ALA A 287 -27.14 -3.35 -9.90
CA ALA A 287 -25.73 -3.56 -10.22
C ALA A 287 -24.93 -3.83 -8.93
N LYS A 288 -24.07 -4.84 -9.00
CA LYS A 288 -23.10 -5.14 -7.96
C LYS A 288 -22.02 -4.07 -7.94
N ALA A 289 -21.59 -3.67 -6.74
CA ALA A 289 -20.49 -2.72 -6.60
C ALA A 289 -19.19 -3.31 -7.19
N LEU A 290 -18.58 -2.59 -8.13
CA LEU A 290 -17.25 -2.89 -8.66
C LEU A 290 -16.22 -2.04 -7.93
N GLY A 291 -15.69 -2.56 -6.82
CA GLY A 291 -14.74 -1.82 -5.98
C GLY A 291 -14.76 -2.25 -4.53
N ALA A 292 -14.59 -1.32 -3.61
CA ALA A 292 -14.57 -1.62 -2.18
C ALA A 292 -15.43 -0.64 -1.38
N ILE A 293 -16.24 -1.21 -0.49
CA ILE A 293 -17.01 -0.47 0.50
C ILE A 293 -16.78 -1.17 1.85
N GLY A 294 -16.35 -0.42 2.86
CA GLY A 294 -16.09 -1.03 4.17
C GLY A 294 -15.40 -0.11 5.16
N ARG A 295 -15.24 -0.60 6.39
CA ARG A 295 -14.50 0.05 7.46
C ARG A 295 -13.07 -0.47 7.51
N LEU A 296 -12.13 0.45 7.38
CA LEU A 296 -10.70 0.21 7.57
C LEU A 296 -10.34 0.46 9.04
N ASP A 297 -9.77 -0.54 9.69
CA ASP A 297 -9.15 -0.37 11.01
C ASP A 297 -7.71 0.13 10.85
N LEU A 298 -7.47 1.35 11.31
CA LEU A 298 -6.16 2.00 11.26
C LEU A 298 -5.29 1.64 12.47
N SER A 299 -5.92 1.17 13.54
CA SER A 299 -5.29 0.87 14.82
C SER A 299 -4.23 -0.22 14.67
N ASP A 300 -4.53 -1.25 13.88
CA ASP A 300 -3.65 -2.37 13.64
C ASP A 300 -2.39 -2.00 12.85
N ALA A 301 -2.42 -0.94 12.03
CA ALA A 301 -1.23 -0.43 11.36
C ALA A 301 -0.26 0.24 12.34
N LEU A 302 -0.77 0.84 13.41
CA LEU A 302 0.03 1.63 14.36
C LEU A 302 0.30 0.91 15.69
N LYS A 303 -0.20 -0.31 15.85
CA LYS A 303 -0.17 -1.07 17.11
C LYS A 303 1.24 -1.23 17.70
N SER A 304 2.29 -1.27 16.87
CA SER A 304 3.68 -1.36 17.35
C SER A 304 4.28 -0.03 17.80
N PHE A 305 3.62 1.10 17.55
CA PHE A 305 4.10 2.46 17.84
C PHE A 305 3.19 3.19 18.84
N ALA A 306 1.87 2.97 18.76
CA ALA A 306 0.88 3.53 19.67
C ALA A 306 -0.09 2.43 20.15
N PRO A 307 0.35 1.57 21.10
CA PRO A 307 -0.52 0.54 21.68
C PRO A 307 -1.76 1.18 22.31
N GLY A 308 -2.95 0.79 21.85
CA GLY A 308 -4.22 1.31 22.36
C GLY A 308 -4.82 2.47 21.57
N LEU A 309 -4.17 2.94 20.51
CA LEU A 309 -4.81 3.81 19.53
C LEU A 309 -6.04 3.10 18.95
N LYS A 310 -7.16 3.83 18.84
CA LYS A 310 -8.36 3.37 18.14
C LYS A 310 -8.70 4.39 17.06
N ALA A 311 -8.45 4.02 15.82
CA ALA A 311 -8.74 4.85 14.66
C ALA A 311 -9.31 3.98 13.54
N SER A 312 -10.41 4.41 12.93
CA SER A 312 -11.02 3.72 11.80
C SER A 312 -11.59 4.73 10.81
N ILE A 313 -11.57 4.39 9.53
CA ILE A 313 -12.19 5.18 8.45
C ILE A 313 -13.12 4.26 7.67
N ASP A 314 -14.33 4.72 7.41
CA ASP A 314 -15.22 4.12 6.43
C ASP A 314 -14.78 4.58 5.03
N LEU A 315 -14.51 3.64 4.13
CA LEU A 315 -14.09 3.86 2.76
C LEU A 315 -15.19 3.45 1.80
N TYR A 316 -15.37 4.27 0.77
CA TYR A 316 -16.18 3.99 -0.39
C TYR A 316 -15.33 4.25 -1.64
N ALA A 317 -15.19 3.26 -2.51
CA ALA A 317 -14.49 3.38 -3.79
C ALA A 317 -15.13 2.40 -4.77
N VAL A 318 -16.05 2.87 -5.60
CA VAL A 318 -16.85 2.01 -6.50
C VAL A 318 -16.86 2.60 -7.90
N ALA A 319 -16.62 1.77 -8.91
CA ALA A 319 -16.73 2.17 -10.31
C ALA A 319 -18.15 2.68 -10.59
N GLY A 320 -18.26 3.86 -11.18
CA GLY A 320 -19.52 4.56 -11.39
C GLY A 320 -19.33 6.06 -11.55
N ASP A 321 -20.39 6.75 -11.93
CA ASP A 321 -20.47 8.21 -11.94
C ASP A 321 -21.92 8.66 -11.79
N TYR A 322 -22.20 9.97 -11.73
CA TYR A 322 -23.56 10.51 -11.69
C TYR A 322 -23.97 11.12 -13.05
N PRO A 323 -25.28 11.20 -13.36
CA PRO A 323 -25.76 11.85 -14.58
C PRO A 323 -25.34 13.33 -14.68
N PRO A 324 -24.97 13.83 -15.88
CA PRO A 324 -24.86 13.09 -17.14
C PRO A 324 -23.61 12.19 -17.16
N TYR A 325 -23.80 10.91 -17.44
CA TYR A 325 -22.71 9.93 -17.45
C TYR A 325 -21.71 10.23 -18.59
N PRO A 326 -20.40 10.21 -18.32
CA PRO A 326 -19.38 10.38 -19.35
C PRO A 326 -19.30 9.16 -20.28
N ALA A 327 -18.72 9.36 -21.47
CA ALA A 327 -18.44 8.26 -22.38
C ALA A 327 -17.46 7.26 -21.75
N LYS A 328 -17.79 5.97 -21.80
CA LYS A 328 -16.95 4.87 -21.29
C LYS A 328 -15.85 4.47 -22.25
N ILE A 329 -15.99 4.83 -23.53
CA ILE A 329 -15.02 4.55 -24.58
C ILE A 329 -14.67 5.85 -25.30
N ARG A 330 -13.38 6.19 -25.28
CA ARG A 330 -12.77 7.30 -26.06
C ARG A 330 -11.41 6.87 -26.57
N ASP A 331 -11.04 7.34 -27.76
CA ASP A 331 -9.71 7.14 -28.34
C ASP A 331 -9.23 5.68 -28.28
N ASN A 332 -10.09 4.71 -28.60
CA ASN A 332 -9.80 3.27 -28.51
C ASN A 332 -9.30 2.80 -27.12
N GLY A 333 -9.73 3.45 -26.04
CA GLY A 333 -9.53 2.99 -24.67
C GLY A 333 -10.84 3.01 -23.87
N ILE A 334 -10.84 2.33 -22.74
CA ILE A 334 -11.96 2.27 -21.79
C ILE A 334 -11.65 3.21 -20.63
N ASP A 335 -12.51 4.20 -20.40
CA ASP A 335 -12.45 5.11 -19.26
C ASP A 335 -13.39 4.63 -18.16
N ILE A 336 -12.90 4.61 -16.93
CA ILE A 336 -13.58 4.13 -15.73
C ILE A 336 -13.56 5.25 -14.71
N GLN A 337 -14.73 5.74 -14.32
CA GLN A 337 -14.88 6.69 -13.23
C GLN A 337 -15.14 5.94 -11.95
N VAL A 338 -14.64 6.46 -10.83
CA VAL A 338 -14.85 5.90 -9.51
C VAL A 338 -15.50 6.97 -8.64
N ILE A 339 -16.62 6.60 -8.03
CA ILE A 339 -17.23 7.34 -6.93
C ILE A 339 -16.47 6.93 -5.67
N GLY A 340 -15.75 7.89 -5.09
CA GLY A 340 -15.00 7.69 -3.86
C GLY A 340 -15.74 8.27 -2.66
N GLY A 341 -15.21 8.04 -1.47
CA GLY A 341 -15.69 8.65 -0.25
C GLY A 341 -14.93 8.11 0.94
N THR A 342 -14.74 8.97 1.93
CA THR A 342 -14.23 8.58 3.24
C THR A 342 -15.13 9.17 4.31
N ASP A 343 -15.25 8.53 5.46
CA ASP A 343 -15.90 9.11 6.64
C ASP A 343 -15.24 8.55 7.90
N ALA A 344 -15.13 9.38 8.94
CA ALA A 344 -14.65 8.94 10.23
C ALA A 344 -15.45 9.60 11.35
N GLU A 345 -15.67 8.85 12.43
CA GLU A 345 -16.15 9.44 13.67
C GLU A 345 -15.05 10.30 14.29
N ARG A 346 -15.41 11.51 14.74
CA ARG A 346 -14.45 12.43 15.35
C ARG A 346 -13.98 11.89 16.70
N ASN A 347 -12.68 11.67 16.82
CA ASN A 347 -12.00 11.36 18.06
C ASN A 347 -11.94 12.60 18.96
N GLN A 348 -12.07 12.40 20.28
CA GLN A 348 -12.03 13.49 21.26
C GLN A 348 -10.65 14.17 21.37
N CYS A 349 -9.59 13.51 20.90
CA CYS A 349 -8.24 14.07 20.93
C CYS A 349 -8.01 15.18 19.90
N VAL A 350 -8.89 15.33 18.90
CA VAL A 350 -8.77 16.36 17.85
C VAL A 350 -9.94 17.35 17.93
N PRO A 351 -9.69 18.63 17.63
CA PRO A 351 -10.76 19.62 17.55
C PRO A 351 -11.67 19.36 16.35
N GLU A 352 -12.88 19.92 16.42
CA GLU A 352 -13.77 19.98 15.27
C GLU A 352 -13.21 20.94 14.22
N THR A 353 -13.18 20.51 12.97
CA THR A 353 -12.68 21.31 11.84
C THR A 353 -13.67 21.21 10.67
N GLU A 354 -13.68 22.24 9.82
CA GLU A 354 -14.46 22.16 8.58
C GLU A 354 -13.83 21.13 7.62
N PRO A 355 -14.64 20.33 6.90
CA PRO A 355 -14.13 19.47 5.84
C PRO A 355 -13.50 20.29 4.72
N PRO A 356 -12.54 19.71 3.96
CA PRO A 356 -11.95 20.38 2.81
C PRO A 356 -13.06 20.78 1.82
N LYS A 357 -12.92 21.97 1.24
CA LYS A 357 -13.83 22.46 0.19
C LYS A 357 -13.34 21.98 -1.17
N LEU A 358 -14.31 21.64 -2.02
CA LEU A 358 -14.06 21.30 -3.41
C LEU A 358 -13.88 22.58 -4.22
N ASP A 359 -12.69 22.78 -4.78
CA ASP A 359 -12.41 23.94 -5.62
C ASP A 359 -13.23 23.86 -6.91
N GLY A 360 -13.94 24.93 -7.28
CA GLY A 360 -14.69 24.99 -8.54
C GLY A 360 -16.00 24.20 -8.57
N GLY A 361 -16.42 23.57 -7.46
CA GLY A 361 -17.76 22.96 -7.31
C GLY A 361 -17.95 21.58 -7.95
N SER A 362 -17.04 21.12 -8.81
CA SER A 362 -17.03 19.76 -9.38
C SER A 362 -15.61 19.30 -9.70
N ILE A 363 -15.32 18.01 -9.56
CA ILE A 363 -14.04 17.44 -10.02
C ILE A 363 -14.07 17.34 -11.56
N PRO A 364 -13.10 17.93 -12.27
CA PRO A 364 -13.04 17.84 -13.73
C PRO A 364 -12.66 16.42 -14.19
N LEU A 365 -13.10 16.05 -15.39
CA LEU A 365 -12.68 14.81 -16.03
C LEU A 365 -11.20 14.92 -16.45
N LEU A 366 -10.40 13.93 -16.05
CA LEU A 366 -9.03 13.74 -16.45
C LEU A 366 -9.01 13.04 -17.81
N GLN A 367 -8.60 13.76 -18.85
CA GLN A 367 -8.41 13.15 -20.17
C GLN A 367 -7.08 12.39 -20.22
N LEU A 368 -7.04 11.20 -19.62
CA LEU A 368 -5.94 10.26 -19.84
C LEU A 368 -5.89 9.92 -21.35
N SER A 369 -4.78 10.25 -22.01
CA SER A 369 -4.55 9.89 -23.41
C SER A 369 -4.04 8.45 -23.55
N ASN A 370 -3.72 7.95 -24.75
CA ASN A 370 -3.09 6.62 -24.91
C ASN A 370 -1.57 6.61 -24.68
N SER A 371 -0.99 7.79 -24.42
CA SER A 371 0.42 7.97 -24.11
C SER A 371 0.56 8.93 -22.93
N ALA A 372 1.44 8.63 -21.99
CA ALA A 372 1.76 9.60 -20.96
C ALA A 372 2.68 10.68 -21.56
N ASP A 373 2.40 11.96 -21.32
CA ASP A 373 3.32 13.07 -21.66
C ASP A 373 4.48 13.09 -20.65
N ILE A 374 5.33 12.07 -20.77
CA ILE A 374 6.57 11.93 -20.02
C ILE A 374 7.65 12.82 -20.66
N CYS A 375 7.46 13.26 -21.91
CA CYS A 375 8.47 13.89 -22.74
C CYS A 375 8.71 15.37 -22.45
N GLN A 376 7.74 16.16 -21.96
CA GLN A 376 8.03 17.51 -21.46
C GLN A 376 9.05 17.52 -20.29
N ARG A 377 9.36 16.34 -19.71
CA ARG A 377 10.22 16.17 -18.53
C ARG A 377 11.70 15.96 -18.80
N CYS A 378 12.10 15.85 -20.07
CA CYS A 378 13.49 15.70 -20.47
C CYS A 378 13.85 16.65 -21.61
N ASP A 379 13.64 17.97 -21.47
CA ASP A 379 14.32 18.88 -22.40
C ASP A 379 15.84 18.78 -22.12
N PRO A 380 16.69 18.30 -23.05
CA PRO A 380 18.13 18.25 -22.84
C PRO A 380 18.76 19.65 -22.71
N LYS A 381 18.00 20.72 -22.99
CA LYS A 381 18.38 22.12 -22.72
C LYS A 381 17.92 22.62 -21.33
N SER A 382 17.17 21.82 -20.58
CA SER A 382 16.76 22.14 -19.22
C SER A 382 17.96 22.17 -18.27
N PRO A 383 18.07 23.12 -17.33
CA PRO A 383 19.16 23.19 -16.35
C PRO A 383 19.23 21.97 -15.40
N ILE A 384 18.21 21.09 -15.41
CA ILE A 384 18.15 19.85 -14.62
C ILE A 384 18.83 18.68 -15.31
N CYS A 385 18.94 18.73 -16.63
CA CYS A 385 19.49 17.65 -17.44
C CYS A 385 20.87 18.08 -17.93
N PRO A 386 21.91 17.23 -17.78
CA PRO A 386 23.14 17.41 -18.52
C PRO A 386 22.84 17.57 -20.02
N ALA A 387 23.60 18.40 -20.73
CA ALA A 387 23.38 18.70 -22.15
C ALA A 387 23.42 17.47 -23.08
N ASP A 388 23.83 16.31 -22.55
CA ASP A 388 24.01 15.01 -23.18
C ASP A 388 23.13 13.89 -22.58
N ALA A 389 21.98 14.25 -21.99
CA ALA A 389 21.09 13.30 -21.32
C ALA A 389 20.05 12.59 -22.25
N VAL A 390 19.74 11.32 -21.95
CA VAL A 390 18.66 10.47 -22.51
C VAL A 390 17.65 10.12 -21.40
N CYS A 391 16.35 10.07 -21.71
CA CYS A 391 15.31 9.73 -20.72
C CYS A 391 15.35 8.26 -20.26
N SER A 392 15.20 8.02 -18.96
CA SER A 392 14.83 6.70 -18.44
C SER A 392 13.34 6.43 -18.64
N GLU A 393 12.97 5.21 -19.02
CA GLU A 393 11.56 4.79 -19.17
C GLU A 393 10.80 4.57 -17.85
N LYS A 394 11.51 4.46 -16.71
CA LYS A 394 10.93 4.00 -15.42
C LYS A 394 10.61 5.10 -14.42
N PHE A 395 11.22 6.26 -14.60
CA PHE A 395 11.08 7.43 -13.75
C PHE A 395 11.40 8.62 -14.65
N ALA A 396 10.78 9.78 -14.45
CA ALA A 396 11.12 11.00 -15.19
C ALA A 396 12.54 11.48 -14.81
N ILE A 397 13.55 10.75 -15.26
CA ILE A 397 14.96 10.87 -14.91
C ILE A 397 15.76 11.09 -16.20
N CYS A 398 16.56 12.14 -16.21
CA CYS A 398 17.59 12.37 -17.23
C CYS A 398 18.81 11.49 -16.92
N MET A 399 19.03 10.44 -17.72
CA MET A 399 20.25 9.61 -17.73
C MET A 399 21.24 10.14 -18.78
N LYS A 400 22.49 9.66 -18.86
CA LYS A 400 23.49 10.10 -19.84
C LYS A 400 23.80 8.95 -20.82
N ASP A 401 23.50 9.07 -22.13
CA ASP A 401 24.14 8.23 -23.18
C ASP A 401 23.87 8.67 -24.65
N GLU A 402 24.67 8.14 -25.57
CA GLU A 402 24.97 8.58 -26.93
C GLU A 402 24.07 7.94 -28.02
N ALA A 403 22.84 8.43 -28.24
CA ALA A 403 22.21 8.36 -29.58
C ALA A 403 20.85 9.07 -29.62
N ASN A 404 20.80 10.16 -30.40
CA ASN A 404 19.60 10.74 -31.01
C ASN A 404 18.47 11.13 -30.05
N GLY A 405 18.50 12.38 -29.57
CA GLY A 405 17.51 13.01 -28.69
C GLY A 405 16.09 13.16 -29.26
N VAL A 406 15.44 12.04 -29.56
CA VAL A 406 14.00 11.95 -29.84
C VAL A 406 13.36 11.27 -28.63
N CYS A 407 12.54 12.02 -27.88
CA CYS A 407 11.80 11.48 -26.75
C CYS A 407 10.59 10.68 -27.26
N PRO A 408 10.47 9.36 -26.97
CA PRO A 408 9.32 8.58 -27.38
C PRO A 408 8.13 8.86 -26.46
N ASN A 409 6.94 9.11 -27.02
CA ASN A 409 5.69 8.95 -26.29
C ASN A 409 5.68 7.54 -25.68
N ILE A 410 5.56 7.44 -24.35
CA ILE A 410 5.58 6.14 -23.69
C ILE A 410 4.14 5.61 -23.66
N PRO A 411 3.82 4.59 -24.46
CA PRO A 411 2.55 3.90 -24.34
C PRO A 411 2.47 3.25 -22.95
N PHE A 412 1.30 3.33 -22.32
CA PHE A 412 0.97 2.56 -21.12
C PHE A 412 -0.22 1.68 -21.43
N MET A 413 -0.46 0.62 -20.64
CA MET A 413 -1.67 -0.19 -20.73
C MET A 413 -2.77 0.30 -19.77
N ALA A 414 -2.40 0.67 -18.54
CA ALA A 414 -3.28 1.15 -17.50
C ALA A 414 -2.84 2.52 -16.98
N GLY A 415 -3.78 3.46 -16.85
CA GLY A 415 -3.58 4.78 -16.25
C GLY A 415 -4.60 5.04 -15.14
N ILE A 416 -4.19 5.67 -14.05
CA ILE A 416 -5.04 5.93 -12.88
C ILE A 416 -4.72 7.31 -12.33
N GLY A 417 -5.68 8.21 -12.32
CA GLY A 417 -5.57 9.52 -11.68
C GLY A 417 -6.38 9.57 -10.39
N ILE A 418 -5.71 9.86 -9.28
CA ILE A 418 -6.33 10.09 -7.98
C ILE A 418 -6.44 11.60 -7.74
N ASN A 419 -7.65 12.09 -7.51
CA ASN A 419 -7.88 13.53 -7.37
C ASN A 419 -7.38 14.09 -6.02
N GLU A 420 -6.81 15.29 -6.05
CA GLU A 420 -6.31 16.04 -4.88
C GLU A 420 -7.39 16.20 -3.79
N TYR A 421 -8.63 16.52 -4.17
CA TYR A 421 -9.72 16.69 -3.21
C TYR A 421 -10.02 15.39 -2.46
N PHE A 422 -10.01 14.25 -3.16
CA PHE A 422 -10.21 12.95 -2.52
C PHE A 422 -9.09 12.64 -1.53
N LEU A 423 -7.83 12.92 -1.87
CA LEU A 423 -6.70 12.79 -0.94
C LEU A 423 -6.85 13.72 0.26
N ARG A 424 -7.16 15.01 0.05
CA ARG A 424 -7.41 15.97 1.14
C ARG A 424 -8.53 15.49 2.07
N LYS A 425 -9.62 14.96 1.52
CA LYS A 425 -10.73 14.40 2.29
C LYS A 425 -10.29 13.19 3.10
N PHE A 426 -9.53 12.26 2.50
CA PHE A 426 -8.98 11.11 3.19
C PHE A 426 -8.10 11.51 4.39
N PHE A 427 -7.16 12.45 4.21
CA PHE A 427 -6.30 12.92 5.30
C PHE A 427 -7.06 13.71 6.37
N TRP A 428 -8.13 14.42 6.00
CA TRP A 428 -9.04 15.05 6.96
C TRP A 428 -9.81 14.03 7.79
N ASP A 429 -10.36 12.98 7.18
CA ASP A 429 -11.04 11.90 7.92
C ASP A 429 -10.05 11.09 8.77
N ALA A 430 -8.82 10.89 8.29
CA ALA A 430 -7.75 10.28 9.09
C ALA A 430 -7.40 11.11 10.32
N PHE A 431 -7.29 12.44 10.18
CA PHE A 431 -7.16 13.34 11.31
C PHE A 431 -8.34 13.23 12.28
N ASN A 432 -9.58 13.28 11.77
CA ASN A 432 -10.79 13.14 12.59
C ASN A 432 -10.84 11.80 13.34
N SER A 433 -10.38 10.71 12.73
CA SER A 433 -10.32 9.39 13.38
C SER A 433 -9.36 9.35 14.60
N GLY A 434 -8.53 10.38 14.77
CA GLY A 434 -7.51 10.45 15.81
C GLY A 434 -6.19 9.77 15.42
N LEU A 435 -5.99 9.44 14.13
CA LEU A 435 -4.79 8.73 13.65
C LEU A 435 -3.47 9.42 14.06
N LEU A 436 -3.48 10.74 14.16
CA LEU A 436 -2.32 11.56 14.48
C LEU A 436 -2.15 11.82 15.99
N CYS A 437 -3.03 11.30 16.84
CA CYS A 437 -2.95 11.42 18.30
C CYS A 437 -2.04 10.34 18.89
N LEU A 438 -0.74 10.46 18.62
CA LEU A 438 0.25 9.44 18.96
C LEU A 438 0.98 9.78 20.25
N ASN A 439 1.20 8.75 21.09
CA ASN A 439 2.13 8.83 22.23
C ASN A 439 3.32 7.93 21.92
N ILE A 440 4.52 8.50 21.95
CA ILE A 440 5.76 7.86 21.52
C ILE A 440 6.76 7.97 22.66
N ASP A 441 7.43 6.88 22.99
CA ASP A 441 8.40 6.82 24.07
C ASP A 441 9.75 6.25 23.59
N SER A 442 10.69 6.13 24.52
CA SER A 442 12.03 5.59 24.28
C SER A 442 12.05 4.13 23.81
N SER A 443 10.97 3.37 23.96
CA SER A 443 10.87 1.99 23.44
C SER A 443 10.67 1.98 21.92
N THR A 444 10.08 3.06 21.40
CA THR A 444 9.79 3.24 19.98
C THR A 444 10.90 4.03 19.29
N VAL A 445 11.37 5.10 19.93
CA VAL A 445 12.45 5.97 19.44
C VAL A 445 13.54 6.06 20.51
N PRO A 446 14.63 5.29 20.41
CA PRO A 446 15.68 5.22 21.45
C PRO A 446 16.30 6.56 21.83
N GLN A 447 16.22 7.56 20.97
CA GLN A 447 16.72 8.93 21.21
C GLN A 447 15.87 9.74 22.20
N LEU A 448 14.65 9.28 22.53
CA LEU A 448 13.75 9.98 23.45
C LEU A 448 14.13 9.70 24.91
N THR A 449 15.28 10.19 25.33
CA THR A 449 15.77 10.09 26.71
C THR A 449 16.13 11.46 27.27
N SER A 450 16.06 11.61 28.59
CA SER A 450 16.45 12.86 29.24
C SER A 450 17.95 13.12 29.12
N GLY A 451 18.78 12.08 28.97
CA GLY A 451 20.21 12.21 28.71
C GLY A 451 20.48 12.95 27.39
N VAL A 452 19.91 12.48 26.28
CA VAL A 452 20.05 13.12 24.96
C VAL A 452 19.46 14.53 24.99
N LEU A 453 18.26 14.69 25.56
CA LEU A 453 17.59 15.98 25.60
C LEU A 453 18.34 16.99 26.50
N SER A 454 19.03 16.54 27.55
CA SER A 454 19.82 17.41 28.43
C SER A 454 21.08 17.99 27.79
N MET A 455 21.56 17.41 26.69
CA MET A 455 22.64 18.01 25.89
C MET A 455 22.18 19.30 25.21
N LEU A 456 20.89 19.37 24.89
CA LEU A 456 20.25 20.56 24.32
C LEU A 456 19.71 21.47 25.42
N LEU A 457 19.11 20.88 26.46
CA LEU A 457 18.44 21.56 27.57
C LEU A 457 19.13 21.26 28.92
N PRO A 458 20.23 21.94 29.26
CA PRO A 458 21.01 21.67 30.46
C PRO A 458 20.21 21.59 31.76
N SER A 459 19.18 22.43 31.94
CA SER A 459 18.36 22.45 33.15
C SER A 459 17.55 21.18 33.37
N LEU A 460 17.27 20.43 32.30
CA LEU A 460 16.61 19.13 32.40
C LEU A 460 17.45 18.14 33.21
N LYS A 461 18.78 18.22 33.13
CA LYS A 461 19.68 17.36 33.92
C LYS A 461 19.48 17.58 35.42
N GLU A 462 19.28 18.82 35.85
CA GLU A 462 18.99 19.13 37.24
C GLU A 462 17.59 18.63 37.63
N LEU A 463 16.61 18.84 36.75
CA LEU A 463 15.23 18.40 36.96
C LEU A 463 15.08 16.87 37.10
N THR A 464 15.90 16.10 36.39
CA THR A 464 15.93 14.62 36.49
C THR A 464 16.94 14.10 37.53
N ASN A 465 17.53 14.96 38.37
CA ASN A 465 18.59 14.63 39.33
C ASN A 465 19.81 13.94 38.69
N GLY A 466 20.11 14.29 37.44
CA GLY A 466 21.19 13.72 36.65
C GLY A 466 20.91 12.31 36.13
N LYS A 467 19.72 11.74 36.39
CA LYS A 467 19.34 10.41 35.89
C LYS A 467 18.93 10.49 34.42
N ASN A 468 19.35 9.48 33.65
CA ASN A 468 18.85 9.24 32.31
C ASN A 468 17.51 8.50 32.38
N THR A 469 16.43 9.12 31.92
CA THR A 469 15.06 8.63 32.04
C THR A 469 14.35 8.67 30.69
N SER A 470 13.29 7.88 30.55
CA SER A 470 12.47 7.87 29.33
C SER A 470 11.74 9.20 29.16
N VAL A 471 11.72 9.71 27.92
CA VAL A 471 10.91 10.85 27.50
C VAL A 471 9.75 10.32 26.68
N ILE A 472 8.55 10.83 26.97
CA ILE A 472 7.35 10.60 26.17
C ILE A 472 7.07 11.86 25.36
N ILE A 473 6.81 11.67 24.08
CA ILE A 473 6.25 12.68 23.20
C ILE A 473 4.78 12.37 22.94
N SER A 474 3.91 13.37 23.15
CA SER A 474 2.50 13.28 22.78
C SER A 474 2.19 14.25 21.64
N LEU A 475 1.71 13.72 20.51
CA LEU A 475 1.29 14.51 19.35
C LEU A 475 -0.18 14.91 19.49
N ARG A 476 -0.43 16.22 19.36
CA ARG A 476 -1.76 16.83 19.42
C ARG A 476 -1.93 17.76 18.21
N PRO A 477 -2.48 17.25 17.10
CA PRO A 477 -2.75 18.09 15.94
C PRO A 477 -3.95 19.01 16.23
N THR A 478 -3.80 20.30 15.99
CA THR A 478 -4.88 21.30 16.24
C THR A 478 -5.63 21.68 14.97
N LYS A 479 -5.09 21.30 13.81
CA LYS A 479 -5.67 21.52 12.48
C LYS A 479 -5.51 20.26 11.64
N ALA A 480 -6.43 20.07 10.71
CA ALA A 480 -6.35 18.97 9.77
C ALA A 480 -5.13 19.13 8.83
N PRO A 481 -4.45 18.03 8.46
CA PRO A 481 -3.38 18.06 7.48
C PRO A 481 -3.86 18.55 6.11
N GLU A 482 -2.99 19.28 5.42
CA GLU A 482 -3.13 19.63 4.02
C GLU A 482 -2.26 18.72 3.17
N VAL A 483 -2.79 18.31 2.01
CA VAL A 483 -2.06 17.52 1.02
C VAL A 483 -2.11 18.23 -0.30
N LYS A 484 -0.94 18.43 -0.90
CA LYS A 484 -0.79 18.93 -2.26
C LYS A 484 -0.03 17.93 -3.11
N ILE A 485 -0.42 17.83 -4.36
CA ILE A 485 0.24 16.95 -5.35
C ILE A 485 1.24 17.80 -6.11
N GLY A 486 2.52 17.43 -6.03
CA GLY A 486 3.59 18.01 -6.84
C GLY A 486 3.88 17.14 -8.08
N LYS A 487 4.85 17.55 -8.90
CA LYS A 487 5.17 16.83 -10.14
C LYS A 487 5.79 15.45 -9.92
N GLY A 488 6.55 15.26 -8.83
CA GLY A 488 7.26 14.01 -8.55
C GLY A 488 8.53 13.81 -9.41
N ILE A 489 9.37 14.84 -9.55
CA ILE A 489 10.60 14.76 -10.34
C ILE A 489 11.75 14.29 -9.45
N LEU A 490 12.49 13.29 -9.93
CA LEU A 490 13.72 12.79 -9.29
C LEU A 490 14.93 13.24 -10.11
N LYS A 491 16.02 13.62 -9.44
CA LYS A 491 17.33 13.87 -10.07
C LYS A 491 18.30 12.73 -9.74
N LEU A 492 19.28 12.52 -10.61
CA LEU A 492 20.40 11.62 -10.33
C LEU A 492 21.59 12.40 -9.79
N ASN A 493 22.17 11.88 -8.71
CA ASN A 493 23.47 12.30 -8.19
C ASN A 493 24.42 11.11 -8.32
N GLY A 494 25.17 11.07 -9.42
CA GLY A 494 25.86 9.86 -9.88
C GLY A 494 24.84 8.78 -10.25
N GLU A 495 24.86 7.64 -9.55
CA GLU A 495 23.90 6.55 -9.72
C GLU A 495 22.73 6.61 -8.72
N ASN A 496 22.78 7.53 -7.77
CA ASN A 496 21.80 7.62 -6.68
C ASN A 496 20.65 8.56 -7.05
N ARG A 497 19.43 8.19 -6.64
CA ARG A 497 18.22 9.01 -6.86
C ARG A 497 17.99 9.95 -5.68
N GLU A 498 17.65 11.19 -5.99
CA GLU A 498 17.27 12.23 -5.02
C GLU A 498 15.97 12.91 -5.46
N ILE A 499 15.18 13.37 -4.49
CA ILE A 499 13.96 14.13 -4.79
C ILE A 499 14.37 15.53 -5.26
N PHE A 500 13.96 15.90 -6.48
CA PHE A 500 14.10 17.25 -6.98
C PHE A 500 12.80 18.05 -6.79
N ARG A 501 11.66 17.48 -7.20
CA ARG A 501 10.32 17.98 -6.86
C ARG A 501 9.51 16.86 -6.20
N PRO A 502 8.95 17.06 -5.00
CA PRO A 502 8.16 16.03 -4.34
C PRO A 502 6.90 15.69 -5.15
N LEU A 503 6.42 14.46 -4.99
CA LEU A 503 5.13 14.03 -5.55
C LEU A 503 3.99 14.42 -4.61
N ILE A 504 4.22 14.31 -3.31
CA ILE A 504 3.25 14.67 -2.26
C ILE A 504 3.94 15.63 -1.31
N ILE A 505 3.27 16.72 -0.99
CA ILE A 505 3.66 17.63 0.07
C ILE A 505 2.57 17.53 1.14
N LEU A 506 2.92 16.92 2.27
CA LEU A 506 2.03 16.79 3.42
C LEU A 506 2.37 17.90 4.42
N THR A 507 1.41 18.77 4.71
CA THR A 507 1.57 19.85 5.69
C THR A 507 0.65 19.59 6.88
N ILE A 508 1.21 19.52 8.09
CA ILE A 508 0.46 19.45 9.35
C ILE A 508 0.67 20.79 10.07
N PRO A 509 -0.26 21.75 9.90
CA PRO A 509 -0.12 23.06 10.52
C PRO A 509 -0.40 22.98 12.02
N GLN A 510 0.33 23.76 12.80
CA GLN A 510 0.15 23.92 14.25
C GLN A 510 0.10 22.57 14.99
N LEU A 511 1.01 21.66 14.63
CA LEU A 511 1.21 20.42 15.35
C LEU A 511 1.81 20.73 16.72
N SER A 512 1.04 20.48 17.78
CA SER A 512 1.55 20.56 19.15
C SER A 512 2.15 19.22 19.55
N ILE A 513 3.34 19.30 20.14
CA ILE A 513 4.17 18.18 20.58
C ILE A 513 4.48 18.44 22.05
N ASP A 514 3.87 17.66 22.94
CA ASP A 514 4.16 17.75 24.38
C ASP A 514 5.30 16.80 24.74
N PHE A 515 6.31 17.33 25.42
CA PHE A 515 7.42 16.54 25.94
C PHE A 515 7.21 16.27 27.42
N TYR A 516 7.22 15.01 27.81
CA TYR A 516 7.12 14.56 29.19
C TYR A 516 8.41 13.85 29.58
N ALA A 517 8.98 14.20 30.72
CA ALA A 517 10.09 13.47 31.33
C ALA A 517 9.66 12.89 32.68
N VAL A 518 10.34 11.84 33.13
CA VAL A 518 10.14 11.32 34.49
C VAL A 518 10.81 12.27 35.48
N VAL A 519 9.99 13.01 36.22
CA VAL A 519 10.41 13.97 37.25
C VAL A 519 9.73 13.56 38.55
N PHE A 520 10.52 13.28 39.59
CA PHE A 520 10.03 12.75 40.88
C PHE A 520 9.04 11.56 40.71
N ASP A 521 9.46 10.57 39.92
CA ASP A 521 8.72 9.33 39.64
C ASP A 521 7.35 9.51 38.95
N ARG A 522 7.16 10.63 38.26
CA ARG A 522 5.95 10.91 37.47
C ARG A 522 6.30 11.51 36.12
N PHE A 523 5.57 11.12 35.09
CA PHE A 523 5.63 11.81 33.80
C PHE A 523 5.08 13.23 33.97
N THR A 524 5.98 14.20 33.86
CA THR A 524 5.67 15.62 34.00
C THR A 524 5.98 16.30 32.68
N ARG A 525 5.03 17.11 32.18
CA ARG A 525 5.23 17.89 30.95
C ARG A 525 6.28 18.96 31.21
N ILE A 526 7.40 18.88 30.49
CA ILE A 526 8.52 19.81 30.64
C ILE A 526 8.38 21.02 29.71
N PHE A 527 7.79 20.84 28.54
CA PHE A 527 7.38 21.92 27.62
C PHE A 527 6.45 21.38 26.53
N THR A 528 5.81 22.28 25.81
CA THR A 528 5.05 22.03 24.58
C THR A 528 5.71 22.79 23.43
N LEU A 529 6.05 22.08 22.37
CA LEU A 529 6.46 22.66 21.10
C LEU A 529 5.27 22.72 20.16
N THR A 530 5.00 23.85 19.51
CA THR A 530 4.01 23.94 18.43
C THR A 530 4.69 24.46 17.18
N ALA A 531 4.54 23.73 16.07
CA ALA A 531 5.17 24.08 14.80
C ALA A 531 4.34 23.58 13.60
N ASP A 532 4.64 24.12 12.43
CA ASP A 532 4.12 23.58 11.17
C ASP A 532 5.09 22.53 10.64
N LEU A 533 4.60 21.32 10.37
CA LEU A 533 5.39 20.24 9.78
C LEU A 533 5.06 20.11 8.29
N GLU A 534 6.04 20.26 7.41
CA GLU A 534 5.95 20.12 5.96
C GLU A 534 6.87 18.99 5.50
N VAL A 535 6.28 17.93 4.97
CA VAL A 535 6.98 16.70 4.61
C VAL A 535 6.95 16.52 3.08
N PRO A 536 8.09 16.67 2.40
CA PRO A 536 8.20 16.31 0.99
C PRO A 536 8.34 14.79 0.84
N VAL A 537 7.46 14.18 0.03
CA VAL A 537 7.41 12.73 -0.17
C VAL A 537 7.45 12.41 -1.66
N ALA A 538 8.27 11.42 -2.02
CA ALA A 538 8.23 10.72 -3.30
C ALA A 538 7.79 9.27 -3.08
N LEU A 539 7.46 8.56 -4.16
CA LEU A 539 7.17 7.12 -4.15
C LEU A 539 8.23 6.39 -4.98
N ASP A 540 8.95 5.47 -4.35
CA ASP A 540 9.79 4.48 -5.04
C ASP A 540 8.95 3.25 -5.39
N ILE A 541 9.36 2.50 -6.41
CA ILE A 541 8.69 1.28 -6.86
C ILE A 541 9.64 0.11 -6.60
N VAL A 542 9.17 -0.88 -5.84
CA VAL A 542 9.95 -2.06 -5.45
C VAL A 542 9.17 -3.31 -5.79
N GLU A 543 9.75 -4.20 -6.59
CA GLU A 543 9.17 -5.52 -6.84
C GLU A 543 9.80 -6.54 -5.89
N SER A 544 9.02 -7.44 -5.31
CA SER A 544 9.49 -8.51 -4.42
C SER A 544 8.94 -9.85 -4.88
N GLN A 545 9.73 -10.92 -4.79
CA GLN A 545 9.25 -12.28 -5.01
C GLN A 545 8.90 -12.90 -3.66
N VAL A 546 7.66 -13.38 -3.50
CA VAL A 546 7.23 -14.08 -2.28
C VAL A 546 6.52 -15.38 -2.61
N PRO A 547 6.48 -16.37 -1.69
CA PRO A 547 5.67 -17.57 -1.87
C PRO A 547 4.19 -17.23 -2.04
N ASP A 548 3.51 -17.94 -2.94
CA ASP A 548 2.06 -17.87 -3.13
C ASP A 548 1.38 -18.32 -1.82
N PRO A 549 0.44 -17.54 -1.26
CA PRO A 549 -0.22 -17.90 -0.01
C PRO A 549 -1.01 -19.22 -0.09
N ASN A 550 -1.40 -19.65 -1.30
CA ASN A 550 -2.13 -20.90 -1.51
C ASN A 550 -1.24 -22.07 -1.94
N ASP A 551 -0.03 -21.78 -2.44
CA ASP A 551 0.96 -22.80 -2.82
C ASP A 551 2.39 -22.31 -2.49
N PRO A 552 2.95 -22.71 -1.34
CA PRO A 552 4.29 -22.28 -0.92
C PRO A 552 5.43 -22.63 -1.89
N ASN A 553 5.21 -23.55 -2.84
CA ASN A 553 6.22 -23.93 -3.85
C ASN A 553 6.19 -23.03 -5.09
N LYS A 554 5.17 -22.19 -5.22
CA LYS A 554 5.00 -21.23 -6.30
C LYS A 554 5.40 -19.84 -5.81
N MET A 555 6.24 -19.13 -6.57
CA MET A 555 6.59 -17.74 -6.26
C MET A 555 5.72 -16.79 -7.08
N ILE A 556 5.30 -15.69 -6.44
CA ILE A 556 4.56 -14.60 -7.08
C ILE A 556 5.33 -13.29 -6.93
N THR A 557 5.22 -12.44 -7.96
CA THR A 557 5.73 -11.07 -7.93
C THR A 557 4.74 -10.19 -7.19
N LYS A 558 5.23 -9.43 -6.22
CA LYS A 558 4.53 -8.32 -5.56
C LYS A 558 5.17 -7.01 -5.96
N VAL A 559 4.38 -6.01 -6.28
CA VAL A 559 4.87 -4.64 -6.52
C VAL A 559 4.56 -3.81 -5.28
N GLU A 560 5.46 -2.92 -4.85
CA GLU A 560 5.26 -2.05 -3.69
C GLU A 560 5.63 -0.60 -4.04
N LEU A 561 4.74 0.33 -3.70
CA LEU A 561 4.99 1.77 -3.67
C LEU A 561 5.55 2.14 -2.30
N VAL A 562 6.81 2.50 -2.23
CA VAL A 562 7.51 2.81 -0.99
C VAL A 562 7.69 4.32 -0.88
N PRO A 563 7.07 5.01 0.10
CA PRO A 563 7.31 6.43 0.24
C PRO A 563 8.72 6.69 0.77
N VAL A 564 9.37 7.66 0.14
CA VAL A 564 10.71 8.12 0.47
C VAL A 564 10.62 9.59 0.82
N LEU A 565 11.23 9.97 1.94
CA LEU A 565 11.27 11.37 2.39
C LEU A 565 12.33 12.15 1.62
N GLY A 566 12.02 13.41 1.34
CA GLY A 566 12.99 14.38 0.84
C GLY A 566 13.85 14.95 1.96
N ASP A 567 14.52 16.06 1.66
CA ASP A 567 15.26 16.82 2.66
C ASP A 567 14.30 17.35 3.74
N LEU A 568 14.59 16.99 5.00
CA LEU A 568 13.82 17.37 6.17
C LEU A 568 14.42 18.54 6.94
N THR A 569 15.55 19.10 6.48
CA THR A 569 16.27 20.19 7.17
C THR A 569 15.35 21.38 7.45
N ASN A 570 14.42 21.67 6.54
CA ASN A 570 13.43 22.75 6.66
C ASN A 570 11.99 22.23 6.81
N ALA A 571 11.82 20.97 7.22
CA ALA A 571 10.50 20.37 7.37
C ALA A 571 9.66 21.03 8.47
N ILE A 572 10.29 21.76 9.40
CA ILE A 572 9.58 22.35 10.54
C ILE A 572 9.73 23.86 10.50
N LYS A 573 8.59 24.53 10.52
CA LYS A 573 8.48 25.99 10.38
C LYS A 573 7.67 26.54 11.55
N ASN A 574 7.81 27.84 11.80
CA ASN A 574 6.99 28.57 12.79
C ASN A 574 6.99 27.94 14.19
N ILE A 575 8.17 27.54 14.67
CA ILE A 575 8.34 26.90 15.98
C ILE A 575 8.02 27.88 17.10
N THR A 576 7.19 27.45 18.04
CA THR A 576 6.86 28.15 19.27
C THR A 576 6.96 27.20 20.46
N ILE A 577 7.45 27.69 21.60
CA ILE A 577 7.57 26.93 22.85
C ILE A 577 6.63 27.54 23.88
N SER A 578 5.91 26.68 24.60
CA SER A 578 5.00 27.04 25.68
C SER A 578 5.09 26.01 26.82
N ASN A 579 4.51 26.33 27.98
CA ASN A 579 4.50 25.45 29.16
C ASN A 579 5.91 25.01 29.63
N SER A 580 6.92 25.88 29.46
CA SER A 580 8.33 25.57 29.74
C SER A 580 8.82 26.09 31.10
N GLU A 581 7.91 26.36 32.04
CA GLU A 581 8.21 27.01 33.33
C GLU A 581 9.08 26.15 34.26
N LEU A 582 9.19 24.84 33.97
CA LEU A 582 10.06 23.91 34.70
C LEU A 582 11.51 23.95 34.23
N LEU A 583 11.78 24.59 33.08
CA LEU A 583 13.10 24.71 32.48
C LEU A 583 13.67 26.10 32.76
N ALA A 584 14.99 26.18 32.96
CA ALA A 584 15.67 27.46 33.17
C ALA A 584 15.91 28.21 31.85
N GLU A 585 15.93 27.50 30.72
CA GLU A 585 16.13 28.05 29.38
C GLU A 585 14.91 28.89 28.95
N LYS A 586 15.17 29.96 28.19
CA LYS A 586 14.09 30.76 27.63
C LYS A 586 13.42 30.02 26.46
N PRO A 587 12.10 30.19 26.24
CA PRO A 587 11.38 29.57 25.13
C PRO A 587 12.05 29.72 23.76
N GLU A 588 12.64 30.89 23.48
CA GLU A 588 13.34 31.17 22.22
C GLU A 588 14.64 30.38 22.04
N ASP A 589 15.35 30.11 23.14
CA ASP A 589 16.60 29.35 23.13
C ASP A 589 16.30 27.85 22.95
N ILE A 590 15.26 27.36 23.65
CA ILE A 590 14.72 26.01 23.47
C ILE A 590 14.33 25.78 22.00
N ALA A 591 13.60 26.73 21.39
CA ALA A 591 13.18 26.63 19.99
C ALA A 591 14.37 26.47 19.03
N LYS A 592 15.44 27.26 19.21
CA LYS A 592 16.65 27.18 18.38
C LYS A 592 17.39 25.85 18.53
N GLN A 593 17.46 25.33 19.75
CA GLN A 593 18.16 24.07 20.05
C GLN A 593 17.39 22.84 19.54
N LEU A 594 16.05 22.90 19.53
CA LEU A 594 15.21 21.77 19.13
C LEU A 594 15.00 21.62 17.62
N SER A 595 15.19 22.69 16.84
CA SER A 595 15.03 22.64 15.38
C SER A 595 15.81 21.49 14.72
N SER A 596 17.02 21.19 15.22
CA SER A 596 17.86 20.09 14.72
C SER A 596 17.40 18.72 15.19
N LEU A 597 16.83 18.60 16.40
CA LEU A 597 16.37 17.34 16.97
C LEU A 597 15.12 16.83 16.25
N ILE A 598 14.15 17.69 15.98
CA ILE A 598 12.83 17.20 15.54
C ILE A 598 12.90 16.62 14.12
N GLY A 599 13.81 17.10 13.26
CA GLY A 599 14.07 16.47 11.96
C GLY A 599 14.40 14.97 12.06
N THR A 600 15.03 14.55 13.17
CA THR A 600 15.37 13.13 13.45
C THR A 600 14.18 12.30 13.91
N LEU A 601 13.13 12.95 14.41
CA LEU A 601 11.93 12.27 14.89
C LEU A 601 10.95 12.01 13.75
N VAL A 602 10.98 12.81 12.69
CA VAL A 602 10.03 12.73 11.57
C VAL A 602 10.10 11.37 10.85
N GLY A 603 11.29 10.86 10.55
CA GLY A 603 11.47 9.58 9.87
C GLY A 603 10.87 8.38 10.63
N PRO A 604 11.29 8.13 11.89
CA PRO A 604 10.71 7.11 12.75
C PRO A 604 9.23 7.33 13.03
N LEU A 605 8.78 8.57 13.23
CA LEU A 605 7.38 8.91 13.42
C LEU A 605 6.50 8.50 12.23
N LEU A 606 6.93 8.84 11.00
CA LEU A 606 6.18 8.55 9.78
C LEU A 606 6.25 7.07 9.40
N GLY A 607 7.42 6.43 9.55
CA GLY A 607 7.52 4.97 9.39
C GLY A 607 6.66 4.23 10.40
N GLY A 608 6.61 4.77 11.63
CA GLY A 608 5.75 4.30 12.70
C GLY A 608 4.27 4.50 12.48
N ALA A 609 3.90 5.56 11.76
CA ALA A 609 2.56 5.81 11.24
C ALA A 609 2.14 4.82 10.13
N GLY A 610 2.85 3.70 9.94
CA GLY A 610 2.50 2.66 8.98
C GLY A 610 2.79 3.02 7.52
N LEU A 611 3.52 4.11 7.26
CA LEU A 611 3.86 4.57 5.91
C LEU A 611 5.04 3.79 5.28
N SER A 612 5.50 2.66 5.84
CA SER A 612 6.72 1.97 5.37
C SER A 612 6.68 1.33 3.96
N GLY A 613 5.56 1.41 3.25
CA GLY A 613 5.37 0.91 1.88
C GLY A 613 4.02 0.25 1.65
N PHE A 614 3.48 0.42 0.44
CA PHE A 614 2.15 -0.01 0.03
C PHE A 614 2.27 -1.03 -1.09
N GLU A 615 1.74 -2.23 -0.89
CA GLU A 615 1.74 -3.22 -1.97
C GLU A 615 0.72 -2.84 -3.07
N ILE A 616 0.93 -3.31 -4.27
CA ILE A 616 -0.03 -3.28 -5.35
C ILE A 616 -0.44 -4.74 -5.50
N PRO A 617 -1.68 -5.09 -5.13
CA PRO A 617 -2.15 -6.46 -5.18
C PRO A 617 -2.10 -6.95 -6.63
N ASP A 618 -1.95 -8.26 -6.81
CA ASP A 618 -2.30 -8.82 -8.10
C ASP A 618 -3.81 -8.72 -8.31
N LEU A 619 -4.16 -8.56 -9.57
CA LEU A 619 -5.41 -8.01 -10.05
C LEU A 619 -6.09 -9.15 -10.82
N GLN A 620 -6.69 -10.09 -10.09
CA GLN A 620 -7.19 -11.38 -10.61
C GLN A 620 -6.13 -12.12 -11.47
N GLY A 621 -4.89 -12.14 -10.98
CA GLY A 621 -3.75 -12.75 -11.65
C GLY A 621 -3.05 -11.87 -12.70
N PHE A 622 -3.47 -10.61 -12.89
CA PHE A 622 -2.67 -9.59 -13.56
C PHE A 622 -1.76 -8.87 -12.57
N LEU A 623 -0.56 -8.49 -13.00
CA LEU A 623 0.38 -7.65 -12.28
C LEU A 623 0.41 -6.26 -12.94
N LEU A 624 0.38 -5.20 -12.15
CA LEU A 624 0.65 -3.84 -12.65
C LEU A 624 2.13 -3.52 -12.55
N LYS A 625 2.81 -3.47 -13.70
CA LYS A 625 4.19 -2.98 -13.81
C LYS A 625 4.18 -1.46 -13.91
N ILE A 626 4.39 -0.79 -12.78
CA ILE A 626 4.35 0.67 -12.72
C ILE A 626 5.50 1.26 -13.54
N ARG A 627 5.13 2.11 -14.51
CA ARG A 627 6.05 2.82 -15.42
C ARG A 627 6.37 4.21 -14.91
N ASN A 628 5.41 4.90 -14.30
CA ASN A 628 5.58 6.28 -13.84
C ASN A 628 4.50 6.64 -12.81
N ILE A 629 4.84 7.55 -11.88
CA ILE A 629 3.90 8.21 -10.98
C ILE A 629 4.19 9.70 -10.97
N SER A 630 3.16 10.54 -11.13
CA SER A 630 3.37 12.00 -11.21
C SER A 630 2.12 12.85 -11.04
N GLY A 631 2.32 14.11 -10.68
CA GLY A 631 1.28 15.14 -10.71
C GLY A 631 0.89 15.54 -12.15
N GLU A 632 -0.41 15.61 -12.39
CA GLU A 632 -1.02 16.10 -13.63
C GLU A 632 -2.19 17.05 -13.40
N VAL A 633 -2.37 17.96 -14.36
CA VAL A 633 -3.51 18.86 -14.46
C VAL A 633 -4.40 18.38 -15.61
N PRO A 634 -5.73 18.51 -15.52
CA PRO A 634 -6.62 18.39 -16.67
C PRO A 634 -6.16 19.27 -17.83
N TYR A 635 -6.35 18.79 -19.05
CA TYR A 635 -5.93 19.45 -20.31
C TYR A 635 -6.38 20.93 -20.43
N ASP A 636 -7.49 21.28 -19.75
CA ASP A 636 -8.14 22.60 -19.86
C ASP A 636 -7.82 23.55 -18.69
N THR A 637 -7.14 23.08 -17.64
CA THR A 637 -6.77 23.91 -16.49
C THR A 637 -5.38 24.47 -16.68
N ILE A 638 -5.35 25.75 -17.06
CA ILE A 638 -4.21 26.66 -17.14
C ILE A 638 -3.06 26.24 -16.21
N ASN A 639 -1.90 25.94 -16.79
CA ASN A 639 -0.61 25.96 -16.08
C ASN A 639 -0.45 27.35 -15.48
N ASP A 640 -0.26 27.46 -14.17
CA ASP A 640 0.18 28.71 -13.55
C ASP A 640 1.37 29.24 -14.36
N PRO A 641 1.30 30.42 -14.99
CA PRO A 641 2.38 30.92 -15.84
C PRO A 641 3.67 31.17 -15.06
N ASN A 642 3.61 31.21 -13.72
CA ASN A 642 4.77 31.29 -12.84
C ASN A 642 5.27 29.92 -12.36
N CYS A 643 4.55 28.85 -12.68
CA CYS A 643 4.98 27.49 -12.41
C CYS A 643 6.08 27.09 -13.41
N ASN A 644 7.26 26.79 -12.87
CA ASN A 644 8.32 26.13 -13.60
C ASN A 644 8.95 25.05 -12.72
N ASP A 645 8.39 23.84 -12.81
CA ASP A 645 8.90 22.68 -12.08
C ASP A 645 10.37 22.39 -12.39
N TYR A 646 10.87 22.88 -13.52
CA TYR A 646 12.24 22.66 -13.98
C TYR A 646 13.27 23.71 -13.50
N ASN A 647 12.83 24.71 -12.74
CA ASN A 647 13.72 25.69 -12.13
C ASN A 647 13.68 25.54 -10.61
N GLU A 648 14.77 25.10 -9.99
CA GLU A 648 14.84 24.86 -8.53
C GLU A 648 14.51 26.11 -7.69
N SER A 649 14.79 27.31 -8.22
CA SER A 649 14.47 28.59 -7.57
C SER A 649 13.02 29.04 -7.76
N ALA A 650 12.25 28.39 -8.65
CA ALA A 650 10.85 28.71 -8.86
C ALA A 650 9.95 28.03 -7.81
N PRO A 651 8.81 28.65 -7.44
CA PRO A 651 7.82 28.02 -6.56
C PRO A 651 7.40 26.64 -7.07
N ALA A 652 7.14 25.72 -6.14
CA ALA A 652 6.65 24.40 -6.47
C ALA A 652 5.26 24.48 -7.12
N CYS A 653 5.08 23.75 -8.22
CA CYS A 653 3.80 23.64 -8.89
C CYS A 653 2.90 22.61 -8.22
N TYR A 654 1.59 22.87 -8.24
CA TYR A 654 0.59 21.98 -7.66
C TYR A 654 -0.37 21.48 -8.72
N TYR A 655 -0.72 20.20 -8.59
CA TYR A 655 -1.47 19.44 -9.57
C TYR A 655 -2.77 18.92 -8.96
N LYS A 656 -3.78 18.68 -9.82
CA LYS A 656 -5.10 18.23 -9.37
C LYS A 656 -5.24 16.72 -9.32
N PHE A 657 -4.36 15.98 -10.00
CA PHE A 657 -4.36 14.52 -10.00
C PHE A 657 -2.96 13.97 -9.76
N MET A 658 -2.90 12.87 -9.02
CA MET A 658 -1.73 12.00 -8.93
C MET A 658 -1.97 10.83 -9.85
N ASN A 659 -1.21 10.77 -10.95
CA ASN A 659 -1.36 9.76 -11.97
C ASN A 659 -0.35 8.63 -11.78
N ILE A 660 -0.84 7.40 -11.91
CA ILE A 660 -0.07 6.16 -11.95
C ILE A 660 -0.24 5.56 -13.35
N TYR A 661 0.87 5.36 -14.05
CA TYR A 661 0.89 4.69 -15.35
C TYR A 661 1.55 3.33 -15.23
N ALA A 662 0.96 2.30 -15.82
CA ALA A 662 1.42 0.93 -15.68
C ALA A 662 1.19 0.11 -16.96
N ASP A 663 1.97 -0.96 -17.08
CA ASP A 663 1.71 -2.05 -18.02
C ASP A 663 1.10 -3.26 -17.31
N LEU A 664 0.29 -4.03 -18.02
CA LEU A 664 -0.26 -5.29 -17.53
C LEU A 664 0.74 -6.42 -17.81
N ASP A 665 0.94 -7.28 -16.83
CA ASP A 665 1.61 -8.58 -17.00
C ASP A 665 0.84 -9.68 -16.27
N LEU A 666 1.22 -10.94 -16.43
CA LEU A 666 0.67 -12.04 -15.62
C LEU A 666 1.48 -12.22 -14.33
N ALA A 667 0.79 -12.45 -13.21
CA ALA A 667 1.37 -12.62 -11.88
C ALA A 667 2.04 -14.00 -11.68
N GLN A 668 2.93 -14.40 -12.59
CA GLN A 668 3.72 -15.63 -12.46
C GLN A 668 5.19 -15.30 -12.22
N GLY A 669 5.74 -15.75 -11.10
CA GLY A 669 7.15 -15.62 -10.76
C GLY A 669 7.92 -16.90 -11.08
N SER A 670 9.17 -16.77 -11.54
CA SER A 670 10.14 -17.87 -11.46
C SER A 670 10.87 -17.79 -10.12
N PRO A 671 11.10 -18.93 -9.43
CA PRO A 671 11.91 -18.93 -8.22
C PRO A 671 13.32 -18.44 -8.56
N ALA A 672 13.76 -17.41 -7.85
CA ALA A 672 15.12 -16.91 -7.93
C ALA A 672 15.81 -17.09 -6.59
N PRO A 673 17.12 -17.41 -6.58
CA PRO A 673 17.85 -17.57 -5.33
C PRO A 673 17.88 -16.25 -4.54
N HIS A 674 17.65 -16.36 -3.23
CA HIS A 674 17.84 -15.25 -2.30
C HIS A 674 19.34 -14.97 -2.12
N TYR A 675 19.71 -13.70 -2.10
CA TYR A 675 21.07 -13.27 -1.79
C TYR A 675 21.14 -12.81 -0.34
N THR A 676 22.10 -13.30 0.43
CA THR A 676 22.34 -12.87 1.82
C THR A 676 23.73 -12.25 1.90
N PRO A 677 23.87 -10.92 1.82
CA PRO A 677 25.17 -10.27 1.93
C PRO A 677 25.73 -10.35 3.35
N SER A 678 27.05 -10.39 3.46
CA SER A 678 27.77 -10.14 4.72
C SER A 678 27.82 -8.64 4.97
N ILE A 679 27.26 -8.20 6.10
CA ILE A 679 27.26 -6.79 6.50
C ILE A 679 27.95 -6.67 7.86
N GLU A 680 28.94 -5.79 7.92
CA GLU A 680 29.67 -5.46 9.15
C GLU A 680 29.82 -3.95 9.27
N ILE A 681 29.66 -3.43 10.49
CA ILE A 681 29.90 -2.02 10.80
C ILE A 681 31.40 -1.78 10.66
N LYS A 682 31.79 -0.91 9.72
CA LYS A 682 33.19 -0.53 9.51
C LYS A 682 33.59 0.60 10.45
N ARG A 683 32.73 1.61 10.58
CA ARG A 683 32.97 2.77 11.43
C ARG A 683 31.67 3.48 11.81
N VAL A 684 31.63 4.04 13.02
CA VAL A 684 30.58 4.94 13.48
C VAL A 684 31.23 6.27 13.82
N GLU A 685 30.73 7.35 13.23
CA GLU A 685 31.19 8.72 13.42
C GLU A 685 29.98 9.63 13.66
N ARG A 686 30.20 10.80 14.28
CA ARG A 686 29.10 11.76 14.44
C ARG A 686 28.56 12.17 13.07
N GLY A 687 27.28 11.91 12.86
CA GLY A 687 26.59 12.15 11.59
C GLY A 687 26.61 10.97 10.62
N LYS A 688 27.44 9.93 10.80
CA LYS A 688 27.61 8.86 9.80
C LYS A 688 27.78 7.47 10.40
N ILE A 689 27.09 6.49 9.82
CA ILE A 689 27.31 5.06 10.09
C ILE A 689 27.74 4.40 8.78
N ILE A 690 28.91 3.78 8.77
CA ILE A 690 29.53 3.22 7.59
C ILE A 690 29.62 1.70 7.74
N PHE A 691 29.06 0.96 6.78
CA PHE A 691 29.21 -0.49 6.68
C PHE A 691 30.07 -0.86 5.47
N ALA A 692 30.85 -1.93 5.60
CA ALA A 692 31.50 -2.54 4.45
C ALA A 692 30.42 -3.10 3.50
N ASN A 693 30.41 -2.68 2.23
CA ASN A 693 29.57 -3.29 1.21
C ASN A 693 30.38 -4.37 0.49
N SER A 694 29.94 -5.62 0.55
CA SER A 694 30.70 -6.75 0.02
C SER A 694 30.54 -6.96 -1.50
N ASP A 695 29.65 -6.23 -2.19
CA ASP A 695 29.32 -6.54 -3.60
C ASP A 695 28.92 -5.32 -4.44
N GLU A 696 29.77 -4.92 -5.39
CA GLU A 696 29.53 -3.81 -6.33
C GLU A 696 28.42 -4.11 -7.37
N GLY A 697 27.99 -5.36 -7.50
CA GLY A 697 26.90 -5.76 -8.40
C GLY A 697 25.49 -5.46 -7.84
N TYR A 698 25.41 -4.95 -6.62
CA TYR A 698 24.15 -4.70 -5.91
C TYR A 698 24.05 -3.26 -5.43
N GLU A 699 22.81 -2.79 -5.38
CA GLU A 699 22.41 -1.52 -4.78
C GLU A 699 21.63 -1.81 -3.49
N TYR A 700 21.71 -0.89 -2.52
CA TYR A 700 21.16 -1.07 -1.17
C TYR A 700 20.16 0.03 -0.81
N SER A 701 19.19 -0.30 0.02
CA SER A 701 18.25 0.62 0.65
C SER A 701 18.27 0.35 2.15
N PHE A 702 18.14 1.40 2.97
CA PHE A 702 18.18 1.29 4.42
C PHE A 702 17.02 2.04 5.08
N ARG A 703 16.73 1.68 6.33
CA ARG A 703 15.90 2.48 7.23
C ARG A 703 16.43 2.41 8.66
N ILE A 704 16.19 3.46 9.43
CA ILE A 704 16.63 3.60 10.82
C ILE A 704 15.41 3.55 11.73
N ASN A 705 15.50 2.81 12.85
CA ASN A 705 14.48 2.72 13.90
C ASN A 705 13.08 2.45 13.36
N ARG A 706 12.99 1.53 12.37
CA ARG A 706 11.74 1.18 11.66
C ARG A 706 11.06 2.35 10.93
N GLY A 707 11.81 3.41 10.64
CA GLY A 707 11.40 4.54 9.83
C GLY A 707 11.15 4.18 8.36
N LEU A 708 11.08 5.20 7.51
CA LEU A 708 10.89 5.01 6.07
C LEU A 708 12.16 4.53 5.39
N TRP A 709 11.98 3.76 4.31
CA TRP A 709 13.09 3.28 3.49
C TRP A 709 13.68 4.44 2.66
N SER A 710 15.00 4.44 2.53
CA SER A 710 15.70 5.26 1.54
C SER A 710 15.44 4.73 0.12
N PHE A 711 15.65 5.59 -0.89
CA PHE A 711 15.90 5.08 -2.25
C PHE A 711 17.04 4.05 -2.24
N PHE A 712 16.99 3.11 -3.17
CA PHE A 712 18.16 2.27 -3.46
C PHE A 712 19.33 3.13 -3.96
N ARG A 713 20.52 2.83 -3.43
CA ARG A 713 21.79 3.53 -3.67
C ARG A 713 22.88 2.54 -4.05
N SER A 714 23.78 2.97 -4.92
CA SER A 714 25.01 2.24 -5.26
C SER A 714 26.18 2.77 -4.43
N GLY A 715 27.12 1.89 -4.06
CA GLY A 715 28.37 2.31 -3.44
C GLY A 715 29.22 1.15 -2.94
N ARG A 716 30.55 1.34 -2.90
CA ARG A 716 31.51 0.41 -2.28
C ARG A 716 31.37 0.32 -0.76
N GLU A 717 30.73 1.32 -0.17
CA GLU A 717 30.38 1.38 1.24
C GLU A 717 28.91 1.75 1.36
N ILE A 718 28.28 1.22 2.41
CA ILE A 718 26.95 1.65 2.81
C ILE A 718 27.15 2.80 3.76
N VAL A 719 26.81 4.01 3.30
CA VAL A 719 26.96 5.22 4.10
C VAL A 719 25.56 5.70 4.47
N ILE A 720 25.26 5.58 5.76
CA ILE A 720 24.06 6.13 6.36
C ILE A 720 24.44 7.48 6.95
N ASP A 721 24.04 8.53 6.24
CA ASP A 721 24.26 9.94 6.58
C ASP A 721 22.89 10.62 6.59
N THR A 722 22.32 10.74 7.79
CA THR A 722 20.96 11.22 8.03
C THR A 722 20.95 12.14 9.25
N PRO A 723 19.99 13.07 9.40
CA PRO A 723 19.91 13.91 10.60
C PRO A 723 19.96 13.11 11.92
N GLU A 724 19.33 11.93 11.94
CA GLU A 724 19.29 10.98 13.05
C GLU A 724 20.69 10.63 13.56
N THR A 725 21.64 10.36 12.67
CA THR A 725 22.99 9.87 13.02
C THR A 725 23.88 10.94 13.67
N ASN A 726 23.39 12.17 13.86
CA ASN A 726 24.09 13.20 14.64
C ASN A 726 23.94 13.03 16.16
N PHE A 727 22.98 12.21 16.61
CA PHE A 727 22.70 11.99 18.03
C PHE A 727 23.35 10.71 18.54
N GLU A 728 23.67 10.70 19.83
CA GLU A 728 24.22 9.53 20.50
C GLU A 728 23.07 8.61 20.94
N ALA A 729 23.03 7.40 20.41
CA ALA A 729 21.97 6.42 20.64
C ALA A 729 22.35 5.03 20.10
N LYS A 730 21.52 4.03 20.44
CA LYS A 730 21.51 2.73 19.78
C LYS A 730 20.51 2.75 18.62
N TYR A 731 21.01 2.53 17.41
CA TYR A 731 20.21 2.53 16.19
C TYR A 731 19.88 1.11 15.76
N SER A 732 18.60 0.83 15.50
CA SER A 732 18.18 -0.36 14.76
C SER A 732 18.16 -0.04 13.28
N ILE A 733 19.06 -0.62 12.50
CA ILE A 733 19.22 -0.33 11.08
C ILE A 733 18.82 -1.57 10.29
N ASP A 734 17.81 -1.43 9.44
CA ASP A 734 17.44 -2.48 8.49
C ASP A 734 18.04 -2.14 7.13
N ILE A 735 18.70 -3.12 6.50
CA ILE A 735 19.32 -2.98 5.18
C ILE A 735 18.78 -4.06 4.24
N ARG A 736 18.50 -3.65 3.01
CA ARG A 736 17.99 -4.49 1.93
C ARG A 736 18.74 -4.24 0.61
N TYR A 737 18.97 -5.28 -0.19
CA TYR A 737 19.72 -5.27 -1.45
C TYR A 737 18.93 -5.78 -2.66
N ARG A 738 19.20 -5.18 -3.81
CA ARG A 738 18.77 -5.70 -5.12
C ARG A 738 19.93 -5.67 -6.10
N LYS A 739 19.88 -6.53 -7.12
CA LYS A 739 20.86 -6.49 -8.20
C LYS A 739 20.76 -5.12 -8.88
N LYS A 740 21.90 -4.51 -9.19
CA LYS A 740 21.94 -3.20 -9.83
C LYS A 740 21.11 -3.18 -11.12
N GLY A 741 20.19 -2.22 -11.24
CA GLY A 741 19.28 -2.06 -12.38
C GLY A 741 18.07 -3.00 -12.39
N SER A 742 17.92 -3.86 -11.37
CA SER A 742 16.74 -4.71 -11.18
C SER A 742 15.74 -4.03 -10.25
N ASP A 743 14.47 -3.99 -10.62
CA ASP A 743 13.41 -3.57 -9.68
C ASP A 743 13.04 -4.67 -8.69
N VAL A 744 13.42 -5.91 -9.01
CA VAL A 744 13.19 -7.08 -8.17
C VAL A 744 14.20 -7.14 -7.03
N TYR A 745 13.70 -6.85 -5.84
CA TYR A 745 14.31 -7.10 -4.55
C TYR A 745 14.24 -8.59 -4.19
N ARG A 746 15.38 -9.14 -3.74
CA ARG A 746 15.50 -10.59 -3.45
C ARG A 746 16.32 -10.92 -2.20
N SER A 747 16.88 -9.92 -1.50
CA SER A 747 17.63 -10.22 -0.28
C SER A 747 16.71 -10.45 0.91
N ILE A 748 17.29 -10.94 2.01
CA ILE A 748 16.63 -10.96 3.31
C ILE A 748 16.98 -9.64 4.02
N ASP A 749 15.97 -8.93 4.53
CA ASP A 749 16.19 -7.74 5.34
C ASP A 749 17.01 -8.13 6.58
N ARG A 750 18.13 -7.44 6.81
CA ARG A 750 18.97 -7.69 8.00
C ARG A 750 18.88 -6.50 8.94
N SER A 751 18.48 -6.76 10.18
CA SER A 751 18.50 -5.77 11.25
C SER A 751 19.84 -5.81 11.98
N ILE A 752 20.51 -4.66 12.06
CA ILE A 752 21.80 -4.49 12.74
C ILE A 752 21.65 -3.40 13.79
N VAL A 753 22.21 -3.62 14.98
CA VAL A 753 22.28 -2.59 16.01
C VAL A 753 23.62 -1.86 15.88
N ALA A 754 23.58 -0.56 15.60
CA ALA A 754 24.75 0.30 15.62
C ALA A 754 24.72 1.17 16.89
N ILE A 755 25.83 1.23 17.61
CA ILE A 755 25.99 2.06 18.81
C ILE A 755 26.75 3.32 18.38
N ALA A 756 26.09 4.47 18.38
CA ALA A 756 26.77 5.75 18.22
C ALA A 756 26.85 6.42 19.59
N ASP A 757 28.05 6.39 20.15
CA ASP A 757 28.35 6.93 21.46
C ASP A 757 29.76 7.51 21.38
N PHE A 758 29.86 8.82 21.62
CA PHE A 758 31.10 9.59 21.45
C PHE A 758 31.55 10.25 22.76
N THR A 759 30.83 10.01 23.86
CA THR A 759 31.14 10.59 25.17
C THR A 759 31.49 9.49 26.15
N PRO A 760 32.52 9.67 27.00
CA PRO A 760 32.85 8.69 28.01
C PRO A 760 31.85 8.72 29.19
N PRO A 761 31.67 7.59 29.91
CA PRO A 761 30.85 7.54 31.11
C PRO A 761 31.29 8.55 32.17
N VAL A 762 30.32 9.11 32.91
CA VAL A 762 30.59 9.96 34.05
C VAL A 762 30.63 9.11 35.32
N VAL A 763 31.76 9.13 36.01
CA VAL A 763 31.92 8.43 37.29
C VAL A 763 31.73 9.40 38.46
N LYS A 764 30.88 9.04 39.40
CA LYS A 764 30.77 9.64 40.73
C LYS A 764 31.11 8.59 41.78
N ILE A 765 31.66 9.05 42.89
CA ILE A 765 32.05 8.16 43.98
C ILE A 765 31.65 8.72 45.33
N HIS A 766 31.28 7.81 46.22
CA HIS A 766 30.85 8.12 47.57
C HIS A 766 31.46 7.13 48.54
N ARG A 767 31.90 7.62 49.70
CA ARG A 767 32.34 6.72 50.77
C ARG A 767 31.14 6.14 51.53
N ASP A 768 31.11 4.83 51.69
CA ASP A 768 30.08 4.06 52.39
C ASP A 768 30.76 3.12 53.40
N GLY A 769 31.06 3.65 54.60
CA GLY A 769 31.89 2.96 55.60
C GLY A 769 33.34 2.73 55.12
N ASP A 770 33.77 1.47 55.13
CA ASP A 770 35.07 1.01 54.61
C ASP A 770 35.04 0.70 53.10
N ASN A 771 33.90 0.89 52.45
CA ASN A 771 33.74 0.72 51.01
C ASN A 771 33.62 2.08 50.29
N ILE A 772 34.02 2.09 49.03
CA ILE A 772 33.72 3.16 48.08
C ILE A 772 32.58 2.67 47.20
N ARG A 773 31.46 3.37 47.19
CA ARG A 773 30.40 3.18 46.20
C ARG A 773 30.72 3.98 44.94
N ILE A 774 30.59 3.33 43.79
CA ILE A 774 30.80 3.94 42.47
C ILE A 774 29.45 4.04 41.78
N ASP A 775 29.19 5.21 41.22
CA ASP A 775 28.03 5.50 40.41
C ASP A 775 28.53 5.91 39.03
N ALA A 776 28.47 4.99 38.07
CA ALA A 776 28.85 5.25 36.69
C ALA A 776 27.58 5.35 35.85
N ASP A 777 27.39 6.50 35.20
CA ASP A 777 26.25 6.79 34.35
C ASP A 777 26.74 7.20 32.96
N ASP A 778 26.00 6.78 31.94
CA ASP A 778 26.24 7.11 30.54
C ASP A 778 24.93 7.48 29.84
N ASN A 779 25.02 8.28 28.76
CA ASN A 779 23.86 8.73 28.00
C ASN A 779 23.31 7.68 27.02
N VAL A 780 24.11 6.71 26.58
CA VAL A 780 23.72 5.64 25.64
C VAL A 780 23.78 4.26 26.28
N SER A 781 24.85 3.97 27.02
CA SER A 781 25.09 2.69 27.66
C SER A 781 24.30 2.57 28.96
N LEU A 782 23.64 1.42 29.14
CA LEU A 782 22.94 1.16 30.40
C LEU A 782 23.97 0.91 31.51
N ARG A 783 23.63 1.27 32.75
CA ARG A 783 24.52 1.12 33.92
C ARG A 783 25.12 -0.28 34.06
N ASP A 784 24.35 -1.34 33.78
CA ASP A 784 24.81 -2.73 33.86
C ASP A 784 25.75 -3.15 32.72
N LYS A 785 25.86 -2.31 31.68
CA LYS A 785 26.76 -2.50 30.54
C LYS A 785 28.05 -1.71 30.64
N ILE A 786 28.15 -0.78 31.60
CA ILE A 786 29.39 -0.04 31.87
C ILE A 786 30.35 -0.94 32.67
N LEU A 787 31.52 -1.20 32.11
CA LEU A 787 32.59 -1.91 32.79
C LEU A 787 33.33 -0.93 33.71
N VAL A 788 33.22 -1.15 35.01
CA VAL A 788 33.97 -0.37 36.02
C VAL A 788 35.14 -1.19 36.55
N GLU A 789 36.32 -0.59 36.50
CA GLU A 789 37.57 -1.14 37.00
C GLU A 789 38.27 -0.14 37.90
N TYR A 790 39.08 -0.64 38.83
CA TYR A 790 39.83 0.20 39.75
C TYR A 790 41.27 -0.27 39.93
N SER A 791 42.13 0.65 40.33
CA SER A 791 43.54 0.42 40.56
C SER A 791 44.05 1.33 41.69
N PHE A 792 44.92 0.80 42.56
CA PHE A 792 45.60 1.61 43.59
C PHE A 792 46.99 2.10 43.14
N ASP A 793 47.58 1.45 42.12
CA ASP A 793 48.89 1.80 41.57
C ASP A 793 48.81 2.56 40.23
N GLY A 794 47.61 2.63 39.63
CA GLY A 794 47.33 3.25 38.34
C GLY A 794 47.80 2.43 37.14
N LYS A 795 48.24 1.19 37.35
CA LYS A 795 48.78 0.29 36.32
C LYS A 795 47.95 -0.98 36.17
N ASN A 796 47.62 -1.62 37.28
CA ASN A 796 46.88 -2.88 37.29
C ASN A 796 45.42 -2.62 37.66
N PHE A 797 44.54 -2.69 36.67
CA PHE A 797 43.10 -2.48 36.84
C PHE A 797 42.41 -3.81 37.12
N THR A 798 41.54 -3.80 38.13
CA THR A 798 40.71 -4.95 38.53
C THR A 798 39.25 -4.57 38.37
N LYS A 799 38.42 -5.48 37.85
CA LYS A 799 36.97 -5.27 37.73
C LYS A 799 36.34 -5.10 39.11
N ALA A 800 35.53 -4.06 39.29
CA ALA A 800 34.79 -3.83 40.53
C ALA A 800 33.60 -4.80 40.64
N ASP A 801 33.32 -5.26 41.86
CA ASP A 801 32.20 -6.17 42.14
C ASP A 801 31.00 -5.34 42.63
N ARG A 802 29.94 -5.28 41.81
CA ARG A 802 28.65 -4.60 42.10
C ARG A 802 28.78 -3.23 42.78
N ASP A 803 29.22 -2.22 42.01
CA ASP A 803 29.23 -0.80 42.37
C ASP A 803 30.02 -0.45 43.65
N SER A 804 30.85 -1.36 44.19
CA SER A 804 31.59 -1.11 45.42
C SER A 804 33.02 -1.65 45.40
N ILE A 805 33.93 -0.92 46.06
CA ILE A 805 35.34 -1.29 46.24
C ILE A 805 35.65 -1.24 47.72
N SER A 806 36.22 -2.31 48.26
CA SER A 806 36.77 -2.29 49.62
C SER A 806 38.10 -1.54 49.66
N LEU A 807 38.20 -0.54 50.54
CA LEU A 807 39.44 0.21 50.73
C LEU A 807 40.52 -0.68 51.34
N ILE A 808 41.70 -0.70 50.73
CA ILE A 808 42.88 -1.35 51.32
C ILE A 808 43.54 -0.36 52.28
N ASN A 809 43.87 -0.81 53.49
CA ASN A 809 44.59 0.00 54.48
C ASN A 809 45.89 0.56 53.89
N GLY A 810 46.05 1.88 53.91
CA GLY A 810 47.25 2.59 53.46
C GLY A 810 47.25 3.08 52.00
N ALA A 811 46.15 2.96 51.26
CA ALA A 811 46.05 3.54 49.92
C ALA A 811 45.75 5.06 49.99
N ASP A 812 46.67 5.89 49.47
CA ASP A 812 46.47 7.35 49.39
C ASP A 812 45.66 7.77 48.14
N ARG A 813 45.68 6.94 47.09
CA ARG A 813 45.07 7.24 45.80
C ARG A 813 44.34 6.02 45.24
N ILE A 814 43.27 6.29 44.51
CA ILE A 814 42.54 5.30 43.72
C ILE A 814 42.33 5.85 42.30
N TYR A 815 42.53 4.99 41.31
CA TYR A 815 42.22 5.23 39.91
C TYR A 815 40.99 4.41 39.57
N ILE A 816 39.94 5.05 39.06
CA ILE A 816 38.72 4.37 38.65
C ILE A 816 38.56 4.62 37.16
N ARG A 817 38.41 3.52 36.42
CA ARG A 817 38.19 3.51 34.98
C ARG A 817 36.80 2.97 34.71
N ALA A 818 35.96 3.75 34.04
CA ALA A 818 34.68 3.29 33.52
C ALA A 818 34.75 3.24 31.99
N ILE A 819 34.31 2.13 31.41
CA ILE A 819 34.33 1.87 29.97
C ILE A 819 32.91 1.51 29.52
N ASP A 820 32.40 2.20 28.50
CA ASP A 820 31.06 1.95 27.94
C ASP A 820 31.02 0.82 26.89
N GLU A 821 29.86 0.59 26.28
CA GLU A 821 29.67 -0.41 25.22
C GLU A 821 30.37 -0.06 23.89
N ALA A 822 30.64 1.22 23.64
CA ALA A 822 31.34 1.71 22.45
C ALA A 822 32.88 1.75 22.65
N GLY A 823 33.34 1.52 23.87
CA GLY A 823 34.74 1.55 24.26
C GLY A 823 35.26 2.93 24.67
N ASN A 824 34.42 3.97 24.83
CA ASN A 824 34.88 5.22 25.42
C ASN A 824 35.14 5.00 26.93
N ALA A 825 36.16 5.68 27.45
CA ALA A 825 36.59 5.48 28.82
C ALA A 825 36.88 6.81 29.53
N ASP A 826 36.38 6.95 30.75
CA ASP A 826 36.82 7.97 31.70
C ASP A 826 37.73 7.33 32.75
N ILE A 827 38.82 8.02 33.10
CA ILE A 827 39.73 7.60 34.16
C ILE A 827 39.85 8.73 35.17
N GLN A 828 39.27 8.52 36.35
CA GLN A 828 39.37 9.46 37.45
C GLN A 828 40.47 9.03 38.41
N LYS A 829 41.31 9.99 38.77
CA LYS A 829 42.33 9.86 39.81
C LYS A 829 41.85 10.59 41.05
N ILE A 830 41.60 9.86 42.13
CA ILE A 830 41.04 10.41 43.35
C ILE A 830 41.98 10.17 44.53
N THR A 831 42.15 11.19 45.37
CA THR A 831 42.79 11.06 46.69
C THR A 831 41.79 10.50 47.69
N VAL A 832 42.12 9.42 48.39
CA VAL A 832 41.17 8.70 49.26
C VAL A 832 40.57 9.60 50.36
N ASN A 833 41.34 10.57 50.86
CA ASN A 833 40.89 11.51 51.89
C ASN A 833 39.93 12.60 51.37
N GLU A 834 39.82 12.77 50.05
CA GLU A 834 38.96 13.77 49.41
C GLU A 834 37.62 13.17 48.94
N ILE A 835 37.41 11.86 49.16
CA ILE A 835 36.16 11.19 48.77
C ILE A 835 35.02 11.68 49.68
N PRO A 836 33.96 12.28 49.11
CA PRO A 836 32.83 12.75 49.91
C PRO A 836 32.15 11.57 50.62
N SER A 837 31.98 11.71 51.93
CA SER A 837 31.17 10.78 52.73
C SER A 837 29.74 10.85 52.23
N LYS A 838 29.09 9.70 52.01
CA LYS A 838 27.64 9.68 51.75
C LYS A 838 26.97 10.41 52.92
N GLN A 839 26.27 11.52 52.64
CA GLN A 839 25.58 12.27 53.70
C GLN A 839 24.64 11.30 54.42
N VAL A 840 24.93 11.04 55.69
CA VAL A 840 24.02 10.30 56.56
C VAL A 840 22.79 11.18 56.73
N VAL A 841 21.65 10.73 56.22
CA VAL A 841 20.35 11.33 56.54
C VAL A 841 20.14 11.14 58.04
N SER A 842 20.34 12.21 58.81
CA SER A 842 20.07 12.22 60.25
C SER A 842 18.56 12.26 60.46
N THR A 843 18.01 11.20 61.03
CA THR A 843 16.60 11.13 61.42
C THR A 843 16.35 12.14 62.54
N THR A 844 15.49 13.12 62.31
CA THR A 844 15.06 14.08 63.34
C THR A 844 14.12 13.38 64.31
N ASN A 845 14.51 13.27 65.58
CA ASN A 845 13.58 12.92 66.65
C ASN A 845 12.68 14.12 66.94
N ILE A 846 11.39 13.96 66.70
CA ILE A 846 10.38 14.91 67.17
C ILE A 846 10.14 14.64 68.65
N LYS A 847 10.46 15.61 69.51
CA LYS A 847 10.05 15.61 70.92
C LYS A 847 9.30 16.92 71.17
N ASP A 848 8.11 16.81 71.76
CA ASP A 848 7.30 17.94 72.22
C ASP A 848 6.97 19.01 71.14
N ASN A 849 6.68 18.57 69.91
CA ASN A 849 6.13 19.41 68.84
C ASN A 849 6.97 20.66 68.47
N ARG A 850 8.28 20.65 68.72
CA ARG A 850 9.20 21.72 68.28
C ARG A 850 10.37 21.16 67.48
N ILE A 851 10.62 21.77 66.32
CA ILE A 851 11.78 21.50 65.47
C ILE A 851 12.84 22.55 65.81
N GLU A 852 13.96 22.12 66.39
CA GLU A 852 15.10 22.99 66.71
C GLU A 852 16.14 22.89 65.58
N ASN A 853 16.26 23.95 64.78
CA ASN A 853 17.20 24.23 63.68
C ASN A 853 16.79 23.82 62.25
N TYR A 854 16.94 24.80 61.35
CA TYR A 854 16.68 24.72 59.91
C TYR A 854 18.02 24.60 59.17
N THR A 855 18.22 23.48 58.48
CA THR A 855 19.17 23.39 57.36
C THR A 855 18.41 22.74 56.22
N SER A 856 18.30 23.42 55.08
CA SER A 856 17.56 22.92 53.92
C SER A 856 18.21 21.66 53.36
N CYS A 857 17.49 20.54 53.36
CA CYS A 857 17.84 19.32 52.64
C CYS A 857 16.84 19.09 51.50
N SER A 858 17.36 18.89 50.29
CA SER A 858 16.70 18.14 49.23
C SER A 858 17.01 16.65 49.46
N CYS A 859 16.00 15.85 49.77
CA CYS A 859 16.12 14.40 49.80
C CYS A 859 15.11 13.78 48.82
N SER A 860 15.63 12.95 47.92
CA SER A 860 14.86 11.90 47.27
C SER A 860 14.57 10.80 48.30
N LEU A 861 13.30 10.56 48.60
CA LEU A 861 12.88 9.34 49.29
C LEU A 861 13.03 8.17 48.30
N ILE A 862 13.90 7.23 48.63
CA ILE A 862 13.86 5.86 48.10
C ILE A 862 13.69 4.95 49.32
N GLU A 863 12.46 4.53 49.54
CA GLU A 863 12.06 3.11 49.57
C GLU A 863 10.82 2.96 48.68
#